data_AF-A0A178B3K8-F1
#
_entry.id   AF-A0A178B3K8-F1
#
_cell.length_a   1.000
_cell.length_b   1.000
_cell.length_c   1.000
_cell.angle_alpha   90.00
_cell.angle_beta   90.00
_cell.angle_gamma   90.00
#
_symmetry.space_group_name_H-M   'P 1'
#
loop_
_entity.id
_entity.type
_entity.pdbx_description
1 polymer ?
#
loop_
_entity_poly.entity_id
_entity_poly.type
_entity_poly.pdbx_seq_one_letter_code
_entity_poly.pdbx_strand_id
1 'polypeptide(L)'
;MAAAVASRALPIPSRSTTPPQHLSLNTSSRGTPTAIPNKHIPTCSPGGLPVTPPASPPRQDSLIETSSITYPPDTYCTEYSDDPPVYTITADRMAEAIEHLATQPLPHPEQVFPWLHGLHCENQIQLAFFSSRRKSVRKVPRCIRSLTLIKTGGNLNTSKLKGAIAPDEVLQSASSDEPAFIECDPRDGFSVRNFQIQACKLAMVSDIIVYGDQKTHPDETVALAQRISKAQRQYEARNGFPHCLFNTFMLSDSFNVVQDKYPELVAIDLAGNMTGNVSDFFYWERYEMCAMSKASEISNNVFLGPTPDLGVNPDCVDEDAYDMLIEATDLAHVPESRSLRALKMGLERNNRKYAMHMEFPSSGSIMPPSWSHSEIDGLMEMCRWIYELANPQEVKRSKRRRSDEDEAIELDDIATPRKFLIHCTDGYTETTLLALAYFMYAEGLPVHDAWIQMHRNKGRNFFAYPSDVALLTSIQPRILQESPRFSQSVFNLSEPRWLSKIDGSLPSRILPYMYLGNLGHANNPELLRELGITRILSVGESLSWEEGLKKKLAWPSENLLMVDRVQDNGVDPLWVEFERCLKFIEAGKVDGGATLVHCRVGVSRSATICIAEVMNELGLSFPRAYCFVRARRLNVIIQPHLRFTYELLKWEEYQRQRRNEPLRRELEWATVAREIALMNKPYSK
;
A
#
# COMPACT_ATOMS: atom_id res chain seq x y z
N MET A 1 -2.54 12.75 22.05
CA MET A 1 -1.40 13.25 21.25
C MET A 1 -1.82 13.18 19.79
N ALA A 2 -2.20 14.32 19.20
CA ALA A 2 -2.45 14.40 17.77
C ALA A 2 -1.16 13.97 17.06
N ALA A 3 -1.23 12.92 16.25
CA ALA A 3 -0.12 12.54 15.39
C ALA A 3 0.20 13.77 14.53
N ALA A 4 1.42 14.29 14.71
CA ALA A 4 1.93 15.38 13.90
C ALA A 4 2.13 14.87 12.46
N VAL A 5 1.04 14.79 11.69
CA VAL A 5 1.08 14.69 10.23
C VAL A 5 0.72 16.07 9.70
N ALA A 6 1.57 17.05 10.05
CA ALA A 6 1.52 18.37 9.46
C ALA A 6 2.18 18.28 8.07
N SER A 7 1.38 18.52 7.04
CA SER A 7 1.73 19.17 5.77
C SER A 7 3.21 19.53 5.54
N ARG A 8 4.08 18.54 5.37
CA ARG A 8 5.43 18.74 4.84
C ARG A 8 5.64 17.81 3.67
N ALA A 9 5.72 18.37 2.47
CA ALA A 9 6.56 17.77 1.44
C ALA A 9 8.01 17.89 1.96
N LEU A 10 8.55 16.81 2.52
CA LEU A 10 9.98 16.74 2.81
C LEU A 10 10.72 16.59 1.46
N PRO A 11 11.88 17.23 1.26
CA PRO A 11 12.72 16.96 0.10
C PRO A 11 13.08 15.47 0.09
N ILE A 12 12.76 14.77 -1.00
CA ILE A 12 13.16 13.36 -1.16
C ILE A 12 14.68 13.34 -1.42
N PRO A 13 15.48 12.61 -0.63
CA PRO A 13 16.91 12.44 -0.88
C PRO A 13 17.15 11.73 -2.23
N SER A 14 18.17 12.17 -2.97
CA SER A 14 18.57 11.59 -4.25
C SER A 14 18.88 10.10 -4.10
N ARG A 15 18.23 9.23 -4.88
CA ARG A 15 18.45 7.77 -4.85
C ARG A 15 18.81 7.24 -6.24
N SER A 16 19.79 6.33 -6.29
CA SER A 16 19.98 5.41 -7.41
C SER A 16 18.98 4.26 -7.31
N THR A 17 18.32 3.91 -8.41
CA THR A 17 17.35 2.82 -8.49
C THR A 17 17.97 1.47 -8.12
N THR A 18 17.75 1.00 -6.90
CA THR A 18 17.82 -0.42 -6.57
C THR A 18 16.50 -0.83 -5.92
N PRO A 19 15.69 -1.70 -6.56
CA PRO A 19 14.62 -2.37 -5.83
C PRO A 19 15.25 -3.17 -4.66
N PRO A 20 14.49 -3.48 -3.61
CA PRO A 20 14.97 -4.40 -2.58
C PRO A 20 15.49 -5.67 -3.28
N GLN A 21 16.79 -5.95 -3.11
CA GLN A 21 17.27 -7.32 -3.29
C GLN A 21 16.56 -8.16 -2.21
N HIS A 22 16.25 -9.41 -2.50
CA HIS A 22 15.44 -10.33 -1.68
C HIS A 22 13.93 -10.31 -1.95
N LEU A 23 13.58 -10.75 -3.16
CA LEU A 23 12.50 -11.73 -3.40
C LEU A 23 12.92 -12.52 -4.66
N SER A 24 13.83 -13.48 -4.48
CA SER A 24 14.34 -14.32 -5.57
C SER A 24 13.31 -15.39 -5.92
N LEU A 25 12.59 -15.25 -7.04
CA LEU A 25 11.87 -16.37 -7.66
C LEU A 25 11.91 -16.31 -9.19
N ASN A 26 12.53 -17.37 -9.74
CA ASN A 26 12.81 -17.73 -11.13
C ASN A 26 11.86 -17.16 -12.20
N THR A 27 12.47 -16.64 -13.28
CA THR A 27 11.80 -16.10 -14.46
C THR A 27 11.82 -17.12 -15.61
N SER A 28 10.67 -17.42 -16.20
CA SER A 28 10.60 -17.94 -17.57
C SER A 28 9.85 -16.95 -18.47
N SER A 29 10.32 -16.84 -19.71
CA SER A 29 9.98 -15.83 -20.70
C SER A 29 9.07 -16.40 -21.80
N ARG A 30 7.91 -15.76 -22.04
CA ARG A 30 7.17 -15.59 -23.31
C ARG A 30 5.65 -15.65 -23.10
N GLY A 31 4.95 -14.75 -23.78
CA GLY A 31 3.49 -14.78 -23.95
C GLY A 31 2.81 -13.53 -23.41
N THR A 32 1.78 -13.07 -24.14
CA THR A 32 0.80 -12.01 -23.78
C THR A 32 0.57 -11.83 -22.28
N PRO A 33 0.31 -10.62 -21.76
CA PRO A 33 0.08 -10.42 -20.33
C PRO A 33 -1.11 -11.28 -19.88
N THR A 34 -0.80 -12.41 -19.28
CA THR A 34 -1.77 -13.30 -18.67
C THR A 34 -2.47 -12.52 -17.57
N ALA A 35 -3.80 -12.60 -17.49
CA ALA A 35 -4.52 -12.10 -16.34
C ALA A 35 -3.86 -12.65 -15.07
N ILE A 36 -3.56 -11.75 -14.14
CA ILE A 36 -2.99 -12.04 -12.82
C ILE A 36 -3.69 -13.30 -12.26
N PRO A 37 -2.97 -14.42 -12.06
CA PRO A 37 -3.59 -15.63 -11.56
C PRO A 37 -4.18 -15.40 -10.17
N ASN A 38 -5.51 -15.53 -10.10
CA ASN A 38 -6.33 -15.33 -8.91
C ASN A 38 -6.13 -16.45 -7.85
N LYS A 39 -4.90 -16.81 -7.48
CA LYS A 39 -4.66 -17.95 -6.56
C LYS A 39 -4.95 -17.63 -5.08
N HIS A 40 -5.04 -16.35 -4.71
CA HIS A 40 -5.30 -15.93 -3.32
C HIS A 40 -6.56 -15.07 -3.13
N ILE A 41 -7.47 -15.05 -4.11
CA ILE A 41 -8.75 -14.36 -4.00
C ILE A 41 -9.88 -15.40 -4.19
N PRO A 42 -10.79 -15.59 -3.22
CA PRO A 42 -11.91 -16.51 -3.40
C PRO A 42 -12.80 -16.05 -4.56
N THR A 43 -13.19 -17.00 -5.39
CA THR A 43 -14.17 -16.80 -6.46
C THR A 43 -15.49 -16.28 -5.91
N CYS A 44 -15.96 -15.14 -6.45
CA CYS A 44 -17.28 -14.61 -6.12
C CYS A 44 -18.36 -15.58 -6.62
N SER A 45 -19.23 -16.03 -5.73
CA SER A 45 -20.47 -16.72 -6.14
C SER A 45 -21.35 -15.75 -6.93
N PRO A 46 -22.00 -16.17 -8.03
CA PRO A 46 -22.99 -15.34 -8.71
C PRO A 46 -24.21 -15.19 -7.80
N GLY A 47 -24.24 -14.10 -7.02
CA GLY A 47 -25.39 -13.73 -6.18
C GLY A 47 -26.59 -13.27 -7.03
N GLY A 48 -27.78 -13.45 -6.47
CA GLY A 48 -29.06 -13.18 -7.13
C GLY A 48 -29.24 -11.74 -7.62
N LEU A 49 -30.07 -11.60 -8.66
CA LEU A 49 -30.32 -10.38 -9.43
C LEU A 49 -30.91 -9.24 -8.56
N PRO A 50 -30.32 -8.03 -8.54
CA PRO A 50 -30.96 -6.86 -7.94
C PRO A 50 -32.05 -6.26 -8.85
N VAL A 51 -33.17 -5.89 -8.24
CA VAL A 51 -34.30 -5.15 -8.85
C VAL A 51 -33.97 -3.66 -8.86
N THR A 52 -34.09 -3.00 -10.01
CA THR A 52 -33.71 -1.57 -10.22
C THR A 52 -34.93 -0.74 -10.68
N PRO A 53 -35.14 0.49 -10.17
CA PRO A 53 -36.18 1.41 -10.65
C PRO A 53 -35.81 2.07 -12.01
N PRO A 54 -36.76 2.71 -12.72
CA PRO A 54 -36.58 3.12 -14.11
C PRO A 54 -35.73 4.37 -14.28
N ALA A 55 -34.99 4.42 -15.40
CA ALA A 55 -34.03 5.47 -15.75
C ALA A 55 -34.71 6.81 -16.11
N SER A 56 -34.09 7.91 -15.69
CA SER A 56 -34.43 9.27 -16.13
C SER A 56 -33.85 9.56 -17.53
N PRO A 57 -34.46 10.46 -18.33
CA PRO A 57 -34.07 10.70 -19.72
C PRO A 57 -32.76 11.51 -19.85
N PRO A 58 -31.99 11.32 -20.94
CA PRO A 58 -30.70 11.99 -21.16
C PRO A 58 -30.87 13.45 -21.57
N ARG A 59 -29.99 14.34 -21.06
CA ARG A 59 -29.84 15.73 -21.51
C ARG A 59 -28.93 15.80 -22.75
N GLN A 60 -29.21 16.74 -23.66
CA GLN A 60 -28.54 16.92 -24.96
C GLN A 60 -27.12 17.51 -24.87
N ASP A 61 -26.18 16.79 -25.48
CA ASP A 61 -25.05 17.18 -26.34
C ASP A 61 -24.05 18.29 -25.95
N SER A 62 -22.97 17.87 -25.28
CA SER A 62 -21.60 18.27 -25.62
C SER A 62 -20.81 17.00 -26.00
N LEU A 63 -20.26 16.93 -27.22
CA LEU A 63 -19.58 15.73 -27.73
C LEU A 63 -18.37 15.29 -26.88
N ILE A 64 -17.79 16.21 -26.09
CA ILE A 64 -16.78 15.95 -25.05
C ILE A 64 -17.12 16.89 -23.87
N GLU A 65 -17.27 16.37 -22.64
CA GLU A 65 -17.53 17.20 -21.44
C GLU A 65 -16.24 17.79 -20.84
N THR A 66 -15.09 17.20 -21.16
CA THR A 66 -13.77 17.65 -20.71
C THR A 66 -13.20 18.72 -21.65
N SER A 67 -12.92 19.90 -21.09
CA SER A 67 -12.26 20.99 -21.83
C SER A 67 -10.77 20.69 -21.99
N SER A 68 -10.18 21.08 -23.13
CA SER A 68 -8.75 20.97 -23.38
C SER A 68 -8.22 22.25 -24.00
N ILE A 69 -7.03 22.67 -23.57
CA ILE A 69 -6.33 23.83 -24.12
C ILE A 69 -5.44 23.46 -25.32
N THR A 70 -5.19 22.17 -25.55
CA THR A 70 -4.49 21.65 -26.72
C THR A 70 -5.42 21.45 -27.92
N TYR A 71 -6.67 21.90 -27.81
CA TYR A 71 -7.67 21.83 -28.88
C TYR A 71 -8.39 23.18 -29.09
N PRO A 72 -8.55 23.65 -30.35
CA PRO A 72 -7.96 23.09 -31.55
C PRO A 72 -6.44 23.36 -31.60
N PRO A 73 -5.64 22.45 -32.19
CA PRO A 73 -4.18 22.42 -32.01
C PRO A 73 -3.47 23.63 -32.64
N ASP A 74 -4.02 24.16 -33.72
CA ASP A 74 -3.53 25.30 -34.49
C ASP A 74 -3.65 26.65 -33.77
N THR A 75 -4.45 26.73 -32.70
CA THR A 75 -4.66 28.01 -31.98
C THR A 75 -3.37 28.47 -31.28
N TYR A 76 -2.59 27.53 -30.74
CA TYR A 76 -1.44 27.84 -29.87
C TYR A 76 -0.22 26.94 -30.09
N CYS A 77 -0.28 25.95 -30.99
CA CYS A 77 0.83 25.07 -31.34
C CYS A 77 1.23 25.25 -32.81
N THR A 78 2.47 24.90 -33.17
CA THR A 78 2.95 25.03 -34.56
C THR A 78 2.92 23.67 -35.25
N GLU A 79 2.32 23.60 -36.43
CA GLU A 79 2.33 22.40 -37.26
C GLU A 79 3.76 22.02 -37.67
N TYR A 80 4.09 20.74 -37.51
CA TYR A 80 5.37 20.16 -37.90
C TYR A 80 5.24 19.31 -39.17
N SER A 81 4.15 18.55 -39.28
CA SER A 81 3.85 17.65 -40.38
C SER A 81 2.34 17.61 -40.61
N ASP A 82 1.90 17.64 -41.86
CA ASP A 82 0.50 17.55 -42.25
C ASP A 82 0.03 16.08 -42.36
N ASP A 83 0.86 15.20 -42.96
CA ASP A 83 0.57 13.76 -43.07
C ASP A 83 1.74 12.87 -42.60
N PRO A 84 1.62 12.18 -41.45
CA PRO A 84 0.52 12.29 -40.50
C PRO A 84 0.57 13.64 -39.74
N PRO A 85 -0.56 14.13 -39.21
CA PRO A 85 -0.61 15.43 -38.54
C PRO A 85 0.18 15.38 -37.22
N VAL A 86 1.21 16.21 -37.10
CA VAL A 86 2.04 16.35 -35.91
C VAL A 86 2.28 17.83 -35.65
N TYR A 87 2.16 18.23 -34.39
CA TYR A 87 2.39 19.61 -33.94
C TYR A 87 3.58 19.69 -32.99
N THR A 88 4.08 20.89 -32.75
CA THR A 88 5.07 21.17 -31.69
C THR A 88 4.42 21.94 -30.56
N ILE A 89 4.78 21.59 -29.32
CA ILE A 89 4.31 22.25 -28.10
C ILE A 89 5.51 22.68 -27.27
N THR A 90 5.45 23.88 -26.70
CA THR A 90 6.49 24.38 -25.79
C THR A 90 6.31 23.82 -24.39
N ALA A 91 7.37 23.87 -23.56
CA ALA A 91 7.32 23.50 -22.15
C ALA A 91 6.24 24.30 -21.41
N ASP A 92 6.12 25.60 -21.69
CA ASP A 92 5.15 26.49 -21.05
C ASP A 92 3.70 26.03 -21.36
N ARG A 93 3.39 25.71 -22.62
CA ARG A 93 2.06 25.24 -23.02
C ARG A 93 1.76 23.82 -22.52
N MET A 94 2.77 22.94 -22.52
CA MET A 94 2.63 21.61 -21.93
C MET A 94 2.30 21.70 -20.44
N ALA A 95 2.99 22.56 -19.70
CA ALA A 95 2.74 22.76 -18.26
C ALA A 95 1.33 23.28 -18.01
N GLU A 96 0.88 24.27 -18.78
CA GLU A 96 -0.50 24.74 -18.74
C GLU A 96 -1.51 23.63 -19.05
N ALA A 97 -1.22 22.74 -20.01
CA ALA A 97 -2.13 21.66 -20.40
C ALA A 97 -2.27 20.60 -19.30
N ILE A 98 -1.16 20.25 -18.64
CA ILE A 98 -1.15 19.35 -17.49
C ILE A 98 -1.93 19.96 -16.31
N GLU A 99 -1.70 21.25 -16.02
CA GLU A 99 -2.40 21.95 -14.94
C GLU A 99 -3.91 22.10 -15.25
N HIS A 100 -4.26 22.43 -16.49
CA HIS A 100 -5.65 22.49 -16.93
C HIS A 100 -6.35 21.15 -16.71
N LEU A 101 -5.74 20.05 -17.15
CA LEU A 101 -6.30 18.70 -16.95
C LEU A 101 -6.51 18.41 -15.46
N ALA A 102 -5.50 18.68 -14.61
CA ALA A 102 -5.55 18.44 -13.17
C ALA A 102 -6.65 19.24 -12.46
N THR A 103 -7.07 20.37 -13.04
CA THR A 103 -8.08 21.28 -12.49
C THR A 103 -9.48 21.09 -13.09
N GLN A 104 -9.64 20.21 -14.08
CA GLN A 104 -10.96 19.83 -14.61
C GLN A 104 -11.59 18.70 -13.81
N PRO A 105 -12.92 18.66 -13.60
CA PRO A 105 -13.58 17.54 -12.93
C PRO A 105 -13.52 16.26 -13.76
N LEU A 106 -13.37 15.12 -13.10
CA LEU A 106 -13.51 13.82 -13.74
C LEU A 106 -14.98 13.59 -14.17
N PRO A 107 -15.22 12.96 -15.34
CA PRO A 107 -16.55 12.55 -15.76
C PRO A 107 -17.28 11.69 -14.72
N HIS A 108 -18.61 11.64 -14.81
CA HIS A 108 -19.37 10.79 -13.90
C HIS A 108 -19.05 9.29 -14.14
N PRO A 109 -18.89 8.44 -13.10
CA PRO A 109 -18.53 7.03 -13.27
C PRO A 109 -19.43 6.26 -14.26
N GLU A 110 -20.72 6.57 -14.31
CA GLU A 110 -21.68 5.93 -15.24
C GLU A 110 -21.42 6.23 -16.73
N GLN A 111 -20.68 7.29 -17.05
CA GLN A 111 -20.35 7.63 -18.44
C GLN A 111 -19.12 6.85 -18.94
N VAL A 112 -18.26 6.39 -18.03
CA VAL A 112 -16.95 5.80 -18.35
C VAL A 112 -16.86 4.31 -18.01
N PHE A 113 -17.68 3.84 -17.06
CA PHE A 113 -17.89 2.43 -16.81
C PHE A 113 -19.09 1.90 -17.60
N PRO A 114 -19.00 0.70 -18.17
CA PRO A 114 -17.96 -0.30 -17.93
C PRO A 114 -16.82 -0.32 -18.97
N TRP A 115 -16.69 0.68 -19.86
CA TRP A 115 -15.59 0.72 -20.84
C TRP A 115 -14.21 0.62 -20.17
N LEU A 116 -13.99 1.32 -19.06
CA LEU A 116 -12.76 1.23 -18.27
C LEU A 116 -12.48 -0.18 -17.71
N HIS A 117 -13.48 -1.06 -17.58
CA HIS A 117 -13.23 -2.45 -17.15
C HIS A 117 -12.48 -3.28 -18.21
N GLY A 118 -12.37 -2.79 -19.45
CA GLY A 118 -11.72 -3.50 -20.56
C GLY A 118 -12.65 -4.56 -21.15
N LEU A 119 -13.35 -4.23 -22.23
CA LEU A 119 -14.43 -5.04 -22.79
C LEU A 119 -14.06 -5.51 -24.20
N HIS A 120 -13.12 -6.44 -24.27
CA HIS A 120 -12.69 -7.03 -25.54
C HIS A 120 -13.85 -7.75 -26.24
N CYS A 121 -13.91 -7.70 -27.58
CA CYS A 121 -15.00 -8.27 -28.37
C CYS A 121 -15.10 -9.81 -28.26
N GLU A 122 -13.97 -10.48 -28.03
CA GLU A 122 -13.88 -11.94 -27.86
C GLU A 122 -14.19 -12.40 -26.43
N ASN A 123 -14.14 -11.51 -25.43
CA ASN A 123 -14.31 -11.88 -24.02
C ASN A 123 -15.78 -12.03 -23.64
N GLN A 124 -16.37 -13.19 -23.97
CA GLN A 124 -17.79 -13.44 -23.72
C GLN A 124 -18.16 -13.40 -22.23
N ILE A 125 -17.24 -13.78 -21.33
CA ILE A 125 -17.51 -13.80 -19.88
C ILE A 125 -17.71 -12.37 -19.37
N GLN A 126 -16.74 -11.50 -19.64
CA GLN A 126 -16.79 -10.12 -19.19
C GLN A 126 -17.90 -9.32 -19.89
N LEU A 127 -18.12 -9.58 -21.19
CA LEU A 127 -19.23 -9.00 -21.94
C LEU A 127 -20.58 -9.46 -21.39
N ALA A 128 -20.78 -10.75 -21.12
CA ALA A 128 -22.05 -11.25 -20.56
C ALA A 128 -22.35 -10.60 -19.21
N PHE A 129 -21.34 -10.41 -18.37
CA PHE A 129 -21.50 -9.76 -17.06
C PHE A 129 -21.92 -8.28 -17.20
N PHE A 130 -21.12 -7.47 -17.90
CA PHE A 130 -21.33 -6.01 -17.97
C PHE A 130 -22.35 -5.58 -19.02
N SER A 131 -22.55 -6.38 -20.08
CA SER A 131 -23.39 -6.02 -21.24
C SER A 131 -24.74 -6.73 -21.25
N SER A 132 -25.06 -7.54 -20.23
CA SER A 132 -26.34 -8.28 -20.10
C SER A 132 -27.61 -7.42 -20.32
N ARG A 133 -27.50 -6.08 -20.28
CA ARG A 133 -28.63 -5.17 -20.44
C ARG A 133 -28.52 -4.13 -21.57
N ARG A 134 -27.37 -3.93 -22.25
CA ARG A 134 -27.23 -2.89 -23.31
C ARG A 134 -26.11 -3.20 -24.33
N LYS A 135 -26.40 -3.12 -25.64
CA LYS A 135 -25.40 -3.27 -26.73
C LYS A 135 -24.41 -2.09 -26.85
N SER A 136 -24.74 -0.92 -26.29
CA SER A 136 -23.93 0.31 -26.35
C SER A 136 -22.69 0.29 -25.44
N VAL A 137 -22.53 -0.76 -24.65
CA VAL A 137 -21.60 -0.84 -23.51
C VAL A 137 -20.12 -0.93 -23.93
N ARG A 138 -19.85 -1.33 -25.18
CA ARG A 138 -18.49 -1.34 -25.77
C ARG A 138 -18.05 -0.01 -26.36
N LYS A 139 -18.94 0.99 -26.46
CA LYS A 139 -18.60 2.24 -27.12
C LYS A 139 -17.58 2.99 -26.28
N VAL A 140 -16.55 3.50 -26.95
CA VAL A 140 -15.58 4.42 -26.35
C VAL A 140 -16.33 5.66 -25.85
N PRO A 141 -16.16 6.06 -24.57
CA PRO A 141 -16.79 7.25 -24.01
C PRO A 141 -16.44 8.48 -24.83
N ARG A 142 -17.46 9.28 -25.16
CA ARG A 142 -17.27 10.54 -25.88
C ARG A 142 -16.95 11.70 -24.94
N CYS A 143 -17.32 11.60 -23.66
CA CYS A 143 -17.08 12.66 -22.67
C CYS A 143 -15.61 12.85 -22.25
N ILE A 144 -14.70 11.93 -22.62
CA ILE A 144 -13.30 11.94 -22.19
C ILE A 144 -12.39 12.46 -23.30
N ARG A 145 -11.57 13.45 -22.95
CA ARG A 145 -10.34 13.85 -23.62
C ARG A 145 -9.25 13.98 -22.57
N SER A 146 -8.26 13.10 -22.62
CA SER A 146 -7.16 13.07 -21.65
C SER A 146 -5.88 13.67 -22.26
N LEU A 147 -4.81 13.72 -21.46
CA LEU A 147 -3.45 14.05 -21.90
C LEU A 147 -2.53 12.88 -21.55
N THR A 148 -1.64 12.49 -22.47
CA THR A 148 -0.68 11.40 -22.24
C THR A 148 0.72 11.83 -22.65
N LEU A 149 1.68 11.69 -21.73
CA LEU A 149 3.08 11.97 -22.00
C LEU A 149 3.82 10.68 -22.31
N ILE A 150 4.53 10.63 -23.43
CA ILE A 150 5.32 9.46 -23.85
C ILE A 150 6.78 9.87 -23.96
N LYS A 151 7.64 9.17 -23.21
CA LYS A 151 9.09 9.39 -23.27
C LYS A 151 9.71 8.53 -24.37
N THR A 152 10.37 9.17 -25.32
CA THR A 152 11.11 8.51 -26.39
C THR A 152 12.22 7.61 -25.80
N GLY A 153 12.49 6.47 -26.44
CA GLY A 153 13.48 5.48 -25.98
C GLY A 153 13.01 4.59 -24.82
N GLY A 154 11.89 4.89 -24.17
CA GLY A 154 11.24 4.03 -23.16
C GLY A 154 11.95 3.88 -21.81
N ASN A 155 13.19 4.37 -21.67
CA ASN A 155 13.89 4.37 -20.39
C ASN A 155 13.31 5.44 -19.44
N LEU A 156 12.43 5.02 -18.53
CA LEU A 156 11.81 5.88 -17.52
C LEU A 156 12.67 6.08 -16.26
N ASN A 157 13.89 5.53 -16.18
CA ASN A 157 14.76 5.67 -15.00
C ASN A 157 15.55 6.99 -14.97
N THR A 158 15.44 7.81 -16.00
CA THR A 158 16.06 9.13 -16.11
C THR A 158 15.13 10.05 -16.88
N SER A 159 15.13 11.34 -16.59
CA SER A 159 14.37 12.35 -17.32
C SER A 159 12.87 12.04 -17.43
N LYS A 160 12.25 11.59 -16.33
CA LYS A 160 10.84 11.17 -16.30
C LYS A 160 9.98 12.35 -15.90
N LEU A 161 9.07 12.77 -16.78
CA LEU A 161 8.03 13.74 -16.46
C LEU A 161 6.86 13.07 -15.72
N LYS A 162 6.07 13.88 -15.02
CA LYS A 162 4.88 13.49 -14.26
C LYS A 162 3.92 12.71 -15.15
N GLY A 163 3.66 11.46 -14.79
CA GLY A 163 2.75 10.57 -15.54
C GLY A 163 3.27 10.07 -16.88
N ALA A 164 4.54 10.32 -17.23
CA ALA A 164 5.12 9.83 -18.46
C ALA A 164 5.24 8.29 -18.49
N ILE A 165 4.93 7.71 -19.65
CA ILE A 165 4.96 6.27 -19.91
C ILE A 165 5.89 5.94 -21.08
N ALA A 166 6.27 4.67 -21.19
CA ALA A 166 7.12 4.19 -22.27
C ALA A 166 6.30 3.88 -23.54
N PRO A 167 6.89 3.97 -24.75
CA PRO A 167 6.17 3.75 -26.00
C PRO A 167 5.57 2.34 -26.13
N ASP A 168 6.25 1.34 -25.58
CA ASP A 168 5.85 -0.08 -25.56
C ASP A 168 4.65 -0.37 -24.63
N GLU A 169 4.25 0.58 -23.80
CA GLU A 169 3.02 0.47 -23.00
C GLU A 169 1.76 0.81 -23.82
N VAL A 170 1.93 1.45 -24.99
CA VAL A 170 0.83 2.02 -25.79
C VAL A 170 0.82 1.53 -27.23
N LEU A 171 2.00 1.35 -27.83
CA LEU A 171 2.15 0.94 -29.23
C LEU A 171 2.59 -0.51 -29.35
N GLN A 172 2.12 -1.19 -30.40
CA GLN A 172 2.63 -2.51 -30.76
C GLN A 172 4.13 -2.44 -31.08
N SER A 173 4.83 -3.59 -30.99
CA SER A 173 6.26 -3.67 -31.33
C SER A 173 6.55 -3.08 -32.71
N ALA A 174 7.71 -2.43 -32.88
CA ALA A 174 8.15 -1.85 -34.15
C ALA A 174 8.32 -2.89 -35.28
N SER A 175 8.30 -4.19 -34.95
CA SER A 175 8.29 -5.29 -35.91
C SER A 175 6.93 -5.56 -36.57
N SER A 176 5.86 -4.86 -36.15
CA SER A 176 4.55 -4.90 -36.81
C SER A 176 4.55 -3.91 -37.98
N ASP A 177 4.11 -4.36 -39.16
CA ASP A 177 4.08 -3.56 -40.39
C ASP A 177 3.14 -2.33 -40.29
N GLU A 178 2.21 -2.32 -39.32
CA GLU A 178 1.27 -1.21 -39.13
C GLU A 178 1.43 -0.49 -37.77
N PRO A 179 1.42 0.85 -37.78
CA PRO A 179 1.49 1.66 -36.56
C PRO A 179 0.13 1.67 -35.86
N ALA A 180 -0.09 0.72 -34.94
CA ALA A 180 -1.32 0.58 -34.18
C ALA A 180 -1.10 0.62 -32.67
N PHE A 181 -2.09 1.12 -31.94
CA PHE A 181 -2.17 0.96 -30.49
C PHE A 181 -2.29 -0.52 -30.10
N ILE A 182 -1.82 -0.86 -28.89
CA ILE A 182 -1.99 -2.19 -28.31
C ILE A 182 -3.47 -2.43 -28.03
N GLU A 183 -4.00 -3.58 -28.45
CA GLU A 183 -5.30 -4.04 -27.99
C GLU A 183 -5.15 -4.51 -26.53
N CYS A 184 -5.33 -3.59 -25.59
CA CYS A 184 -5.04 -3.81 -24.17
C CYS A 184 -6.20 -4.48 -23.42
N ASP A 185 -7.41 -4.50 -23.97
CA ASP A 185 -8.55 -5.14 -23.33
C ASP A 185 -8.35 -6.67 -23.28
N PRO A 186 -8.55 -7.31 -22.11
CA PRO A 186 -8.27 -8.74 -21.96
C PRO A 186 -9.24 -9.59 -22.79
N ARG A 187 -8.69 -10.47 -23.63
CA ARG A 187 -9.47 -11.37 -24.50
C ARG A 187 -10.25 -12.44 -23.75
N ASP A 188 -9.73 -12.85 -22.59
CA ASP A 188 -10.27 -13.94 -21.78
C ASP A 188 -10.27 -13.58 -20.29
N GLY A 189 -11.07 -14.34 -19.53
CA GLY A 189 -11.17 -14.20 -18.07
C GLY A 189 -12.09 -13.06 -17.61
N PHE A 190 -12.18 -12.91 -16.30
CA PHE A 190 -12.99 -11.88 -15.66
C PHE A 190 -12.16 -11.15 -14.61
N SER A 191 -12.10 -9.82 -14.72
CA SER A 191 -11.45 -8.98 -13.73
C SER A 191 -12.11 -7.61 -13.69
N VAL A 192 -12.39 -7.13 -12.49
CA VAL A 192 -12.85 -5.76 -12.20
C VAL A 192 -11.68 -4.84 -11.79
N ARG A 193 -10.45 -5.37 -11.89
CA ARG A 193 -9.20 -4.78 -11.38
C ARG A 193 -8.16 -4.66 -12.49
N ASN A 194 -8.60 -4.38 -13.72
CA ASN A 194 -7.70 -4.23 -14.86
C ASN A 194 -6.95 -2.89 -14.83
N PHE A 195 -6.19 -2.63 -13.76
CA PHE A 195 -5.40 -1.40 -13.59
C PHE A 195 -4.30 -1.26 -14.65
N GLN A 196 -3.71 -2.38 -15.06
CA GLN A 196 -2.60 -2.45 -16.00
C GLN A 196 -2.93 -1.95 -17.42
N ILE A 197 -4.22 -1.92 -17.79
CA ILE A 197 -4.63 -1.52 -19.15
C ILE A 197 -5.00 -0.04 -19.23
N GLN A 198 -5.17 0.64 -18.09
CA GLN A 198 -5.79 1.97 -18.04
C GLN A 198 -4.96 3.04 -18.74
N ALA A 199 -3.63 3.01 -18.61
CA ALA A 199 -2.75 3.97 -19.28
C ALA A 199 -2.90 3.87 -20.81
N CYS A 200 -2.87 2.65 -21.36
CA CYS A 200 -3.05 2.40 -22.78
C CYS A 200 -4.47 2.79 -23.26
N LYS A 201 -5.52 2.39 -22.53
CA LYS A 201 -6.91 2.76 -22.86
C LYS A 201 -7.11 4.27 -22.93
N LEU A 202 -6.59 5.01 -21.95
CA LEU A 202 -6.73 6.46 -21.92
C LEU A 202 -5.90 7.14 -23.01
N ALA A 203 -4.70 6.62 -23.33
CA ALA A 203 -3.88 7.14 -24.43
C ALA A 203 -4.61 7.16 -25.78
N MET A 204 -5.48 6.18 -26.05
CA MET A 204 -6.29 6.12 -27.28
C MET A 204 -7.33 7.24 -27.39
N VAL A 205 -7.65 7.92 -26.28
CA VAL A 205 -8.57 9.07 -26.20
C VAL A 205 -7.90 10.30 -25.58
N SER A 206 -6.60 10.43 -25.79
CA SER A 206 -5.78 11.54 -25.29
C SER A 206 -5.18 12.37 -26.41
N ASP A 207 -4.94 13.65 -26.12
CA ASP A 207 -3.83 14.36 -26.75
C ASP A 207 -2.51 13.76 -26.25
N ILE A 208 -1.59 13.45 -27.15
CA ILE A 208 -0.34 12.76 -26.82
C ILE A 208 0.85 13.70 -27.02
N ILE A 209 1.64 13.92 -25.97
CA ILE A 209 2.87 14.69 -26.02
C ILE A 209 4.06 13.73 -25.98
N VAL A 210 4.89 13.78 -27.00
CA VAL A 210 6.12 13.00 -27.12
C VAL A 210 7.31 13.89 -26.83
N TYR A 211 8.21 13.43 -25.97
CA TYR A 211 9.45 14.13 -25.67
C TYR A 211 10.65 13.18 -25.65
N GLY A 212 11.83 13.71 -25.93
CA GLY A 212 13.12 13.01 -25.80
C GLY A 212 13.95 13.61 -24.68
N ASP A 213 14.93 12.85 -24.19
CA ASP A 213 15.99 13.39 -23.34
C ASP A 213 17.28 13.62 -24.16
N GLN A 214 18.34 14.13 -23.53
CA GLN A 214 19.61 14.42 -24.22
C GLN A 214 20.29 13.17 -24.81
N LYS A 215 19.94 11.97 -24.35
CA LYS A 215 20.50 10.71 -24.85
C LYS A 215 19.73 10.19 -26.07
N THR A 216 18.57 10.77 -26.35
CA THR A 216 17.67 10.35 -27.41
C THR A 216 17.90 11.18 -28.67
N HIS A 217 18.05 10.53 -29.82
CA HIS A 217 18.23 11.24 -31.08
C HIS A 217 16.92 11.92 -31.50
N PRO A 218 16.91 13.20 -31.94
CA PRO A 218 15.68 13.91 -32.32
C PRO A 218 14.82 13.17 -33.36
N ASP A 219 15.46 12.52 -34.34
CA ASP A 219 14.77 11.73 -35.36
C ASP A 219 13.96 10.57 -34.78
N GLU A 220 14.38 9.99 -33.65
CA GLU A 220 13.60 8.94 -32.97
C GLU A 220 12.32 9.50 -32.38
N THR A 221 12.36 10.71 -31.82
CA THR A 221 11.18 11.42 -31.29
C THR A 221 10.22 11.79 -32.42
N VAL A 222 10.75 12.26 -33.56
CA VAL A 222 9.95 12.54 -34.77
C VAL A 222 9.27 11.27 -35.28
N ALA A 223 10.04 10.20 -35.45
CA ALA A 223 9.53 8.92 -35.95
C ALA A 223 8.46 8.35 -35.01
N LEU A 224 8.66 8.43 -33.70
CA LEU A 224 7.69 8.01 -32.70
C LEU A 224 6.41 8.85 -32.76
N ALA A 225 6.52 10.19 -32.84
CA ALA A 225 5.36 11.07 -32.95
C ALA A 225 4.54 10.80 -34.21
N GLN A 226 5.19 10.64 -35.37
CA GLN A 226 4.50 10.27 -36.62
C GLN A 226 3.82 8.90 -36.50
N ARG A 227 4.47 7.93 -35.85
CA ARG A 227 3.90 6.60 -35.61
C ARG A 227 2.65 6.65 -34.73
N ILE A 228 2.69 7.45 -33.66
CA ILE A 228 1.55 7.65 -32.75
C ILE A 228 0.41 8.35 -33.50
N SER A 229 0.70 9.40 -34.27
CA SER A 229 -0.32 10.13 -35.03
C SER A 229 -1.05 9.20 -36.02
N LYS A 230 -0.33 8.35 -36.75
CA LYS A 230 -0.94 7.31 -37.62
C LYS A 230 -1.84 6.36 -36.82
N ALA A 231 -1.38 5.89 -35.66
CA ALA A 231 -2.18 5.03 -34.78
C ALA A 231 -3.46 5.72 -34.28
N GLN A 232 -3.39 7.01 -33.92
CA GLN A 232 -4.57 7.81 -33.56
C GLN A 232 -5.56 7.90 -34.70
N ARG A 233 -5.12 8.19 -35.94
CA ARG A 233 -6.00 8.23 -37.13
C ARG A 233 -6.69 6.90 -37.39
N GLN A 234 -5.97 5.79 -37.28
CA GLN A 234 -6.55 4.45 -37.42
C GLN A 234 -7.60 4.17 -36.33
N TYR A 235 -7.29 4.53 -35.08
CA TYR A 235 -8.21 4.35 -33.96
C TYR A 235 -9.48 5.19 -34.09
N GLU A 236 -9.35 6.45 -34.51
CA GLU A 236 -10.47 7.35 -34.77
C GLU A 236 -11.41 6.78 -35.85
N ALA A 237 -10.83 6.37 -36.99
CA ALA A 237 -11.58 5.77 -38.09
C ALA A 237 -12.32 4.49 -37.63
N ARG A 238 -11.64 3.60 -36.90
CA ARG A 238 -12.21 2.34 -36.39
C ARG A 238 -13.37 2.55 -35.41
N ASN A 239 -13.35 3.64 -34.65
CA ASN A 239 -14.35 3.92 -33.62
C ASN A 239 -15.36 5.02 -34.00
N GLY A 240 -15.29 5.54 -35.24
CA GLY A 240 -16.17 6.60 -35.74
C GLY A 240 -16.01 7.91 -34.98
N PHE A 241 -14.78 8.29 -34.67
CA PHE A 241 -14.46 9.64 -34.20
C PHE A 241 -14.20 10.58 -35.39
N PRO A 242 -14.45 11.88 -35.25
CA PRO A 242 -13.97 12.87 -36.21
C PRO A 242 -12.46 12.74 -36.41
N HIS A 243 -12.01 13.00 -37.63
CA HIS A 243 -10.59 13.08 -37.95
C HIS A 243 -9.94 14.23 -37.16
N CYS A 244 -8.73 14.03 -36.65
CA CYS A 244 -8.06 15.03 -35.80
C CYS A 244 -8.86 15.42 -34.56
N LEU A 245 -9.63 14.48 -34.00
CA LEU A 245 -10.23 14.72 -32.71
C LEU A 245 -9.14 14.80 -31.65
N PHE A 246 -8.22 13.85 -31.62
CA PHE A 246 -7.06 13.83 -30.72
C PHE A 246 -5.79 14.25 -31.48
N ASN A 247 -4.82 14.86 -30.83
CA ASN A 247 -3.63 15.38 -31.51
C ASN A 247 -2.34 14.81 -30.92
N THR A 248 -1.31 14.69 -31.77
CA THR A 248 0.05 14.34 -31.35
C THR A 248 0.94 15.57 -31.39
N PHE A 249 1.63 15.84 -30.29
CA PHE A 249 2.55 16.95 -30.13
C PHE A 249 3.96 16.42 -29.84
N MET A 250 4.96 17.10 -30.38
CA MET A 250 6.36 16.97 -29.98
C MET A 250 6.73 18.13 -29.08
N LEU A 251 7.35 17.84 -27.93
CA LEU A 251 7.91 18.88 -27.08
C LEU A 251 9.10 19.54 -27.80
N SER A 252 9.01 20.84 -28.08
CA SER A 252 10.07 21.60 -28.76
C SER A 252 11.23 21.96 -27.84
N ASP A 253 10.93 22.19 -26.56
CA ASP A 253 11.91 22.50 -25.54
C ASP A 253 12.63 21.24 -25.04
N SER A 254 13.92 21.38 -24.69
CA SER A 254 14.66 20.27 -24.10
C SER A 254 14.15 19.94 -22.70
N PHE A 255 14.39 18.70 -22.25
CA PHE A 255 14.06 18.29 -20.89
C PHE A 255 14.67 19.21 -19.80
N ASN A 256 15.86 19.76 -20.03
CA ASN A 256 16.50 20.70 -19.09
C ASN A 256 15.63 21.94 -18.86
N VAL A 257 15.05 22.48 -19.93
CA VAL A 257 14.17 23.65 -19.84
C VAL A 257 12.96 23.34 -18.97
N VAL A 258 12.37 22.14 -19.13
CA VAL A 258 11.25 21.69 -18.28
C VAL A 258 11.71 21.54 -16.83
N GLN A 259 12.88 20.94 -16.59
CA GLN A 259 13.41 20.74 -15.25
C GLN A 259 13.68 22.05 -14.52
N ASP A 260 14.21 23.04 -15.23
CA ASP A 260 14.58 24.34 -14.65
C ASP A 260 13.36 25.24 -14.42
N LYS A 261 12.40 25.25 -15.37
CA LYS A 261 11.20 26.10 -15.28
C LYS A 261 10.04 25.48 -14.49
N TYR A 262 9.87 24.17 -14.59
CA TYR A 262 8.71 23.42 -14.08
C TYR A 262 9.16 22.18 -13.28
N PRO A 263 9.93 22.36 -12.21
CA PRO A 263 10.46 21.24 -11.41
C PRO A 263 9.35 20.35 -10.82
N GLU A 264 8.14 20.88 -10.62
CA GLU A 264 6.95 20.15 -10.17
C GLU A 264 6.41 19.12 -11.16
N LEU A 265 6.83 19.21 -12.43
CA LEU A 265 6.48 18.24 -13.47
C LEU A 265 7.55 17.17 -13.65
N VAL A 266 8.69 17.26 -12.96
CA VAL A 266 9.77 16.28 -13.08
C VAL A 266 9.69 15.28 -11.95
N ALA A 267 9.45 14.01 -12.28
CA ALA A 267 9.47 12.91 -11.32
C ALA A 267 10.90 12.39 -11.08
N ILE A 268 11.67 12.25 -12.16
CA ILE A 268 13.07 11.78 -12.12
C ILE A 268 13.93 12.72 -12.96
N ASP A 269 15.00 13.21 -12.36
CA ASP A 269 15.94 14.14 -13.00
C ASP A 269 16.82 13.46 -14.08
N LEU A 270 17.70 14.24 -14.70
CA LEU A 270 18.66 13.76 -15.70
C LEU A 270 19.65 12.71 -15.16
N ALA A 271 19.97 12.78 -13.88
CA ALA A 271 20.91 11.89 -13.21
C ALA A 271 20.24 10.57 -12.75
N GLY A 272 18.91 10.48 -12.82
CA GLY A 272 18.14 9.31 -12.41
C GLY A 272 17.67 9.34 -10.96
N ASN A 273 17.75 10.49 -10.30
CA ASN A 273 17.28 10.68 -8.94
C ASN A 273 15.81 11.10 -8.92
N MET A 274 15.07 10.61 -7.94
CA MET A 274 13.73 11.13 -7.63
C MET A 274 13.84 12.57 -7.12
N THR A 275 13.02 13.47 -7.65
CA THR A 275 13.04 14.90 -7.28
C THR A 275 12.27 15.19 -6.00
N GLY A 276 11.29 14.34 -5.66
CA GLY A 276 10.31 14.60 -4.60
C GLY A 276 9.16 15.52 -4.95
N ASN A 277 9.14 16.09 -6.16
CA ASN A 277 8.08 17.01 -6.54
C ASN A 277 6.83 16.31 -7.08
N VAL A 278 6.96 15.06 -7.55
CA VAL A 278 5.87 14.22 -8.02
C VAL A 278 5.70 13.04 -7.07
N SER A 279 4.46 12.76 -6.67
CA SER A 279 4.16 11.62 -5.80
C SER A 279 4.58 10.30 -6.44
N ASP A 280 5.45 9.56 -5.76
CA ASP A 280 5.86 8.20 -6.10
C ASP A 280 5.26 7.20 -5.12
N PHE A 281 4.52 6.21 -5.63
CA PHE A 281 3.78 5.29 -4.78
C PHE A 281 4.68 4.37 -3.96
N PHE A 282 5.83 3.95 -4.51
CA PHE A 282 6.78 3.06 -3.82
C PHE A 282 7.50 3.80 -2.70
N TYR A 283 7.92 5.03 -2.95
CA TYR A 283 8.48 5.91 -1.92
C TYR A 283 7.46 6.17 -0.81
N TRP A 284 6.23 6.57 -1.15
CA TRP A 284 5.22 6.88 -0.13
C TRP A 284 4.79 5.66 0.67
N GLU A 285 4.66 4.48 0.06
CA GLU A 285 4.42 3.24 0.80
C GLU A 285 5.57 2.97 1.79
N ARG A 286 6.82 3.01 1.32
CA ARG A 286 8.00 2.82 2.16
C ARG A 286 8.06 3.84 3.30
N TYR A 287 7.83 5.11 3.00
CA TYR A 287 7.79 6.19 3.99
C TYR A 287 6.74 5.92 5.05
N GLU A 288 5.52 5.56 4.64
CA GLU A 288 4.42 5.26 5.56
C GLU A 288 4.69 4.00 6.40
N MET A 289 5.34 2.98 5.83
CA MET A 289 5.81 1.80 6.57
C MET A 289 6.80 2.22 7.66
N CYS A 290 7.86 2.96 7.31
CA CYS A 290 8.87 3.43 8.26
C CYS A 290 8.30 4.38 9.32
N ALA A 291 7.37 5.27 8.95
CA ALA A 291 6.71 6.18 9.86
C ALA A 291 5.83 5.44 10.87
N MET A 292 5.06 4.45 10.40
CA MET A 292 4.23 3.59 11.25
C MET A 292 5.06 2.71 12.17
N SER A 293 6.18 2.15 11.69
CA SER A 293 7.00 1.22 12.45
C SER A 293 8.16 1.88 13.20
N LYS A 294 8.25 3.22 13.18
CA LYS A 294 9.32 4.03 13.79
C LYS A 294 9.83 3.43 15.09
N ALA A 295 11.15 3.35 15.23
CA ALA A 295 11.80 2.69 16.35
C ALA A 295 11.25 3.19 17.69
N SER A 296 10.74 2.26 18.49
CA SER A 296 10.10 2.54 19.78
C SER A 296 10.40 1.44 20.78
N GLU A 297 10.52 1.81 22.05
CA GLU A 297 10.86 0.88 23.12
C GLU A 297 9.70 -0.11 23.40
N ILE A 298 10.00 -1.41 23.28
CA ILE A 298 9.03 -2.47 23.57
C ILE A 298 9.18 -2.97 25.01
N SER A 299 10.39 -3.11 25.52
CA SER A 299 10.72 -3.36 26.94
C SER A 299 12.01 -2.62 27.28
N ASN A 300 12.37 -2.54 28.56
CA ASN A 300 13.46 -1.68 29.04
C ASN A 300 14.76 -1.91 28.25
N ASN A 301 15.27 -0.84 27.62
CA ASN A 301 16.43 -0.79 26.72
C ASN A 301 16.34 -1.65 25.44
N VAL A 302 15.16 -2.13 25.06
CA VAL A 302 14.96 -2.92 23.83
C VAL A 302 13.90 -2.28 22.95
N PHE A 303 14.32 -1.93 21.74
CA PHE A 303 13.55 -1.20 20.75
C PHE A 303 13.21 -2.11 19.57
N LEU A 304 12.10 -1.79 18.92
CA LEU A 304 11.64 -2.45 17.70
C LEU A 304 11.39 -1.38 16.64
N GLY A 305 11.93 -1.55 15.44
CA GLY A 305 11.83 -0.54 14.38
C GLY A 305 12.24 -1.04 13.00
N PRO A 306 12.09 -0.20 11.95
CA PRO A 306 12.60 -0.52 10.63
C PRO A 306 14.13 -0.42 10.62
N THR A 307 14.76 -1.07 9.64
CA THR A 307 16.18 -0.84 9.34
C THR A 307 16.40 0.65 9.11
N PRO A 308 17.34 1.30 9.85
CA PRO A 308 17.63 2.71 9.70
C PRO A 308 17.93 3.07 8.24
N ASP A 309 17.16 4.01 7.69
CA ASP A 309 17.27 4.44 6.30
C ASP A 309 17.12 5.96 6.23
N LEU A 310 18.27 6.66 6.26
CA LEU A 310 18.35 8.12 6.18
C LEU A 310 17.74 8.67 4.87
N GLY A 311 17.60 7.84 3.83
CA GLY A 311 16.99 8.20 2.57
C GLY A 311 15.46 8.29 2.62
N VAL A 312 14.83 7.63 3.59
CA VAL A 312 13.36 7.59 3.72
C VAL A 312 12.89 8.53 4.83
N ASN A 313 13.60 8.54 5.96
CA ASN A 313 13.24 9.37 7.09
C ASN A 313 14.49 10.04 7.67
N PRO A 314 14.70 11.35 7.45
CA PRO A 314 15.84 12.07 8.01
C PRO A 314 15.78 12.18 9.55
N ASP A 315 14.61 11.94 10.16
CA ASP A 315 14.43 11.86 11.61
C ASP A 315 14.59 10.41 12.15
N CYS A 316 15.05 9.46 11.32
CA CYS A 316 15.47 8.15 11.83
C CYS A 316 16.60 8.34 12.83
N VAL A 317 16.49 7.66 13.97
CA VAL A 317 17.51 7.71 15.01
C VAL A 317 18.78 7.08 14.44
N ASP A 318 19.90 7.77 14.59
CA ASP A 318 21.21 7.32 14.11
C ASP A 318 21.54 5.92 14.66
N GLU A 319 22.25 5.10 13.89
CA GLU A 319 22.68 3.75 14.32
C GLU A 319 23.45 3.82 15.65
N ASP A 320 24.13 4.95 15.88
CA ASP A 320 24.87 5.29 17.10
C ASP A 320 24.01 5.41 18.37
N ALA A 321 22.67 5.41 18.26
CA ALA A 321 21.78 5.43 19.42
C ALA A 321 21.64 4.07 20.12
N TYR A 322 22.13 2.99 19.50
CA TYR A 322 22.01 1.62 19.99
C TYR A 322 23.38 0.97 20.17
N ASP A 323 23.54 0.14 21.20
CA ASP A 323 24.77 -0.65 21.39
C ASP A 323 24.80 -1.88 20.47
N MET A 324 23.61 -2.40 20.11
CA MET A 324 23.43 -3.61 19.31
C MET A 324 22.22 -3.50 18.37
N LEU A 325 22.43 -3.90 17.12
CA LEU A 325 21.44 -4.03 16.06
C LEU A 325 21.24 -5.52 15.76
N ILE A 326 19.99 -5.98 15.84
CA ILE A 326 19.58 -7.35 15.56
C ILE A 326 18.70 -7.34 14.33
N GLU A 327 19.24 -7.74 13.19
CA GLU A 327 18.52 -7.83 11.92
C GLU A 327 17.80 -9.18 11.82
N ALA A 328 16.48 -9.14 11.64
CA ALA A 328 15.70 -10.34 11.35
C ALA A 328 15.67 -10.61 9.84
N THR A 329 16.17 -11.77 9.39
CA THR A 329 16.28 -12.09 7.95
C THR A 329 16.11 -13.60 7.69
N ASP A 330 15.58 -13.94 6.51
CA ASP A 330 15.34 -15.33 6.06
C ASP A 330 16.60 -16.18 5.95
N LEU A 331 17.78 -15.54 5.80
CA LEU A 331 19.06 -16.24 5.61
C LEU A 331 19.76 -16.58 6.93
N ALA A 332 19.26 -16.05 8.04
CA ALA A 332 19.91 -16.19 9.34
C ALA A 332 19.63 -17.55 9.99
N HIS A 333 20.55 -17.97 10.84
CA HIS A 333 20.39 -19.10 11.74
C HIS A 333 20.33 -18.62 13.19
N VAL A 334 19.73 -19.42 14.06
CA VAL A 334 19.70 -19.12 15.50
C VAL A 334 21.15 -19.05 16.03
N PRO A 335 21.55 -17.96 16.71
CA PRO A 335 22.94 -17.79 17.17
C PRO A 335 23.39 -18.87 18.15
N GLU A 336 24.61 -19.40 17.95
CA GLU A 336 25.23 -20.31 18.92
C GLU A 336 25.69 -19.58 20.20
N SER A 337 25.69 -20.28 21.34
CA SER A 337 26.17 -19.76 22.64
C SER A 337 27.59 -19.18 22.58
N ARG A 338 28.46 -19.73 21.73
CA ARG A 338 29.83 -19.22 21.53
C ARG A 338 29.82 -17.82 20.91
N SER A 339 28.95 -17.58 19.95
CA SER A 339 28.78 -16.30 19.27
C SER A 339 28.23 -15.24 20.23
N LEU A 340 27.20 -15.58 21.02
CA LEU A 340 26.63 -14.69 22.03
C LEU A 340 27.66 -14.27 23.10
N ARG A 341 28.53 -15.19 23.53
CA ARG A 341 29.65 -14.87 24.45
C ARG A 341 30.66 -13.91 23.82
N ALA A 342 31.02 -14.12 22.55
CA ALA A 342 31.94 -13.24 21.84
C ALA A 342 31.36 -11.82 21.68
N LEU A 343 30.07 -11.72 21.34
CA LEU A 343 29.35 -10.44 21.26
C LEU A 343 29.31 -9.72 22.61
N LYS A 344 29.03 -10.44 23.71
CA LYS A 344 29.06 -9.90 25.07
C LYS A 344 30.42 -9.33 25.45
N MET A 345 31.50 -10.09 25.26
CA MET A 345 32.87 -9.60 25.50
C MET A 345 33.21 -8.37 24.65
N GLY A 346 32.64 -8.31 23.44
CA GLY A 346 32.72 -7.14 22.59
C GLY A 346 32.04 -5.92 23.23
N LEU A 347 30.79 -6.07 23.69
CA LEU A 347 29.97 -5.00 24.29
C LEU A 347 30.61 -4.42 25.56
N GLU A 348 31.39 -5.20 26.30
CA GLU A 348 32.10 -4.76 27.50
C GLU A 348 33.33 -3.86 27.20
N ARG A 349 33.74 -3.71 25.93
CA ARG A 349 34.88 -2.84 25.56
C ARG A 349 34.48 -1.35 25.57
N ASN A 350 35.03 -0.59 26.52
CA ASN A 350 34.70 0.82 26.81
C ASN A 350 34.98 1.87 25.70
N ASN A 351 35.50 1.50 24.53
CA ASN A 351 35.98 2.48 23.53
C ASN A 351 35.37 2.26 22.13
N ARG A 352 34.07 1.96 22.07
CA ARG A 352 33.37 1.71 20.80
C ARG A 352 32.85 2.99 20.16
N LYS A 353 33.03 3.05 18.85
CA LYS A 353 32.52 4.12 17.98
C LYS A 353 31.23 3.75 17.25
N TYR A 354 30.91 2.45 17.12
CA TYR A 354 29.79 1.97 16.30
C TYR A 354 29.03 0.85 17.02
N ALA A 355 27.75 0.71 16.67
CA ALA A 355 26.90 -0.39 17.11
C ALA A 355 27.44 -1.74 16.63
N MET A 356 27.19 -2.80 17.40
CA MET A 356 27.39 -4.16 16.91
C MET A 356 26.20 -4.61 16.09
N HIS A 357 26.44 -5.52 15.14
CA HIS A 357 25.39 -6.14 14.35
C HIS A 357 25.37 -7.64 14.58
N MET A 358 24.17 -8.20 14.58
CA MET A 358 23.95 -9.62 14.48
C MET A 358 22.66 -9.90 13.72
N GLU A 359 22.53 -11.13 13.23
CA GLU A 359 21.35 -11.58 12.51
C GLU A 359 20.57 -12.60 13.36
N PHE A 360 19.26 -12.65 13.15
CA PHE A 360 18.36 -13.64 13.74
C PHE A 360 17.35 -14.13 12.69
N PRO A 361 16.89 -15.40 12.75
CA PRO A 361 15.92 -15.91 11.78
C PRO A 361 14.64 -15.07 11.73
N SER A 362 14.15 -14.80 10.53
CA SER A 362 12.91 -14.07 10.30
C SER A 362 11.68 -14.79 10.87
N SER A 363 10.62 -14.04 11.15
CA SER A 363 9.29 -14.58 11.44
C SER A 363 8.85 -15.54 10.34
N GLY A 364 8.27 -16.68 10.71
CA GLY A 364 7.86 -17.73 9.78
C GLY A 364 8.97 -18.68 9.35
N SER A 365 10.26 -18.41 9.57
CA SER A 365 11.36 -19.33 9.18
C SER A 365 11.39 -20.64 9.99
N ILE A 366 10.93 -20.61 11.24
CA ILE A 366 10.88 -21.80 12.12
C ILE A 366 9.55 -22.53 11.90
N MET A 367 9.54 -23.59 11.08
CA MET A 367 8.31 -24.25 10.63
C MET A 367 7.88 -25.47 11.49
N PRO A 368 6.57 -25.63 11.78
CA PRO A 368 6.00 -26.86 12.36
C PRO A 368 5.97 -28.03 11.35
N PRO A 369 6.03 -29.32 11.79
CA PRO A 369 6.19 -29.84 13.15
C PRO A 369 7.67 -30.09 13.52
N SER A 370 8.60 -29.52 12.74
CA SER A 370 10.01 -29.91 12.67
C SER A 370 10.97 -28.97 13.42
N TRP A 371 10.47 -28.08 14.28
CA TRP A 371 11.37 -27.24 15.07
C TRP A 371 12.27 -28.13 15.93
N SER A 372 13.57 -27.91 15.82
CA SER A 372 14.56 -28.62 16.60
C SER A 372 14.57 -28.09 18.03
N HIS A 373 14.84 -28.96 19.01
CA HIS A 373 15.07 -28.50 20.38
C HIS A 373 16.19 -27.45 20.43
N SER A 374 17.19 -27.55 19.56
CA SER A 374 18.27 -26.56 19.41
C SER A 374 17.80 -25.17 19.00
N GLU A 375 16.83 -25.04 18.09
CA GLU A 375 16.31 -23.72 17.69
C GLU A 375 15.55 -23.06 18.84
N ILE A 376 14.75 -23.84 19.59
CA ILE A 376 14.05 -23.34 20.78
C ILE A 376 15.05 -22.96 21.87
N ASP A 377 16.05 -23.80 22.12
CA ASP A 377 17.11 -23.53 23.09
C ASP A 377 17.86 -22.23 22.75
N GLY A 378 18.20 -22.04 21.48
CA GLY A 378 18.86 -20.82 21.02
C GLY A 378 17.95 -19.58 21.06
N LEU A 379 16.65 -19.69 20.77
CA LEU A 379 15.69 -18.60 20.96
C LEU A 379 15.59 -18.20 22.45
N MET A 380 15.55 -19.19 23.35
CA MET A 380 15.53 -18.94 24.80
C MET A 380 16.84 -18.31 25.28
N GLU A 381 17.98 -18.79 24.80
CA GLU A 381 19.29 -18.22 25.10
C GLU A 381 19.40 -16.78 24.59
N MET A 382 18.89 -16.51 23.38
CA MET A 382 18.82 -15.16 22.81
C MET A 382 17.97 -14.22 23.70
N CYS A 383 16.77 -14.63 24.10
CA CYS A 383 15.90 -13.82 24.97
C CYS A 383 16.58 -13.50 26.31
N ARG A 384 17.20 -14.52 26.93
CA ARG A 384 17.95 -14.36 28.18
C ARG A 384 19.14 -13.41 28.01
N TRP A 385 19.92 -13.59 26.94
CA TRP A 385 21.10 -12.79 26.66
C TRP A 385 20.77 -11.32 26.44
N ILE A 386 19.73 -11.01 25.65
CA ILE A 386 19.23 -9.63 25.49
C ILE A 386 18.83 -9.08 26.85
N TYR A 387 18.00 -9.82 27.61
CA TYR A 387 17.48 -9.33 28.89
C TYR A 387 18.58 -9.04 29.91
N GLU A 388 19.59 -9.92 30.04
CA GLU A 388 20.70 -9.74 30.98
C GLU A 388 21.52 -8.48 30.70
N LEU A 389 21.75 -8.18 29.42
CA LEU A 389 22.53 -7.02 29.00
C LEU A 389 21.72 -5.73 29.03
N ALA A 390 20.42 -5.80 28.73
CA ALA A 390 19.49 -4.68 28.82
C ALA A 390 19.13 -4.32 30.27
N ASN A 391 19.14 -5.30 31.19
CA ASN A 391 18.64 -5.17 32.56
C ASN A 391 19.63 -5.68 33.64
N PRO A 392 20.91 -5.26 33.64
CA PRO A 392 21.93 -5.82 34.52
C PRO A 392 21.59 -5.67 36.01
N GLN A 393 20.90 -4.59 36.38
CA GLN A 393 20.50 -4.31 37.76
C GLN A 393 19.35 -5.22 38.24
N GLU A 394 18.39 -5.56 37.37
CA GLU A 394 17.30 -6.47 37.73
C GLU A 394 17.82 -7.90 37.94
N VAL A 395 18.76 -8.33 37.09
CA VAL A 395 19.41 -9.64 37.23
C VAL A 395 20.21 -9.75 38.53
N LYS A 396 20.99 -8.71 38.89
CA LYS A 396 21.71 -8.66 40.17
C LYS A 396 20.75 -8.75 41.36
N ARG A 397 19.62 -8.03 41.33
CA ARG A 397 18.59 -8.08 42.38
C ARG A 397 17.92 -9.46 42.51
N SER A 398 17.63 -10.11 41.38
CA SER A 398 17.05 -11.46 41.37
C SER A 398 18.01 -12.50 41.95
N LYS A 399 19.32 -12.39 41.64
CA LYS A 399 20.36 -13.25 42.24
C LYS A 399 20.46 -13.06 43.75
N ARG A 400 20.50 -11.81 44.24
CA ARG A 400 20.53 -11.50 45.68
C ARG A 400 19.30 -12.06 46.43
N ARG A 401 18.11 -12.03 45.82
CA ARG A 401 16.88 -12.62 46.41
C ARG A 401 16.89 -14.15 46.49
N ARG A 402 17.73 -14.84 45.70
CA ARG A 402 17.83 -16.31 45.72
C ARG A 402 18.95 -16.81 46.64
N SER A 403 19.90 -15.94 47.01
CA SER A 403 20.99 -16.23 47.95
C SER A 403 20.72 -15.52 49.28
N ASP A 404 19.95 -16.14 50.17
CA ASP A 404 19.64 -15.60 51.50
C ASP A 404 20.84 -15.63 52.49
N GLU A 405 22.05 -16.00 52.05
CA GLU A 405 23.26 -16.03 52.90
C GLU A 405 24.48 -15.53 52.11
N ASP A 406 24.82 -14.24 52.27
CA ASP A 406 26.17 -13.76 52.62
C ASP A 406 26.30 -12.25 52.33
N GLU A 407 26.49 -11.50 53.42
CA GLU A 407 26.85 -10.08 53.42
C GLU A 407 28.33 -9.92 53.04
N ALA A 408 28.60 -9.62 51.77
CA ALA A 408 29.81 -8.92 51.37
C ALA A 408 29.44 -7.79 50.41
N ILE A 409 29.64 -6.55 50.85
CA ILE A 409 29.53 -5.36 50.00
C ILE A 409 30.79 -5.33 49.13
N GLU A 410 30.78 -6.06 48.02
CA GLU A 410 31.75 -5.84 46.95
C GLU A 410 31.52 -4.45 46.35
N LEU A 411 32.60 -3.68 46.15
CA LEU A 411 32.59 -2.44 45.37
C LEU A 411 32.19 -2.81 43.93
N ASP A 412 30.89 -2.73 43.66
CA ASP A 412 30.26 -3.13 42.41
C ASP A 412 30.65 -2.18 41.27
N ASP A 413 31.40 -2.65 40.28
CA ASP A 413 31.39 -2.02 38.96
C ASP A 413 29.93 -1.98 38.46
N ILE A 414 29.41 -0.77 38.27
CA ILE A 414 28.05 -0.55 37.77
C ILE A 414 28.03 -1.02 36.31
N ALA A 415 27.60 -2.27 36.10
CA ALA A 415 27.37 -2.80 34.77
C ALA A 415 26.37 -1.89 34.03
N THR A 416 26.86 -1.29 32.94
CA THR A 416 26.10 -0.34 32.12
C THR A 416 25.04 -1.09 31.31
N PRO A 417 23.75 -0.72 31.42
CA PRO A 417 22.68 -1.27 30.59
C PRO A 417 22.96 -1.03 29.11
N ARG A 418 22.64 -2.02 28.26
CA ARG A 418 22.84 -1.96 26.81
C ARG A 418 21.53 -1.77 26.07
N LYS A 419 21.54 -0.92 25.04
CA LYS A 419 20.40 -0.66 24.17
C LYS A 419 20.42 -1.54 22.92
N PHE A 420 19.30 -2.19 22.65
CA PHE A 420 19.12 -3.06 21.50
C PHE A 420 18.06 -2.49 20.56
N LEU A 421 18.29 -2.61 19.25
CA LEU A 421 17.26 -2.45 18.23
C LEU A 421 17.07 -3.78 17.50
N ILE A 422 15.87 -4.34 17.59
CA ILE A 422 15.41 -5.43 16.73
C ILE A 422 14.80 -4.79 15.49
N HIS A 423 15.31 -5.12 14.30
CA HIS A 423 14.85 -4.49 13.06
C HIS A 423 14.78 -5.44 11.87
N CYS A 424 14.00 -5.01 10.89
CA CYS A 424 13.96 -5.54 9.53
C CYS A 424 13.54 -4.41 8.59
N THR A 425 13.50 -4.65 7.28
CA THR A 425 13.29 -3.59 6.27
C THR A 425 12.07 -2.70 6.57
N ASP A 426 10.93 -3.28 6.92
CA ASP A 426 9.70 -2.57 7.29
C ASP A 426 9.47 -2.42 8.79
N GLY A 427 10.28 -3.10 9.61
CA GLY A 427 10.26 -3.05 11.07
C GLY A 427 9.15 -3.84 11.75
N TYR A 428 8.47 -4.73 11.03
CA TYR A 428 7.46 -5.61 11.64
C TYR A 428 7.40 -7.02 11.03
N THR A 429 7.57 -7.20 9.71
CA THR A 429 7.30 -8.50 9.05
C THR A 429 8.22 -9.60 9.55
N GLU A 430 9.55 -9.39 9.45
CA GLU A 430 10.53 -10.41 9.81
C GLU A 430 10.82 -10.42 11.32
N THR A 431 10.55 -9.31 12.03
CA THR A 431 10.88 -9.18 13.46
C THR A 431 9.88 -9.78 14.45
N THR A 432 8.68 -10.16 13.99
CA THR A 432 7.53 -10.44 14.88
C THR A 432 7.81 -11.58 15.86
N LEU A 433 8.39 -12.70 15.41
CA LEU A 433 8.72 -13.86 16.25
C LEU A 433 9.63 -13.49 17.43
N LEU A 434 10.81 -12.91 17.16
CA LEU A 434 11.77 -12.55 18.20
C LEU A 434 11.21 -11.47 19.13
N ALA A 435 10.53 -10.46 18.56
CA ALA A 435 9.96 -9.37 19.35
C ALA A 435 8.90 -9.85 20.35
N LEU A 436 7.99 -10.73 19.93
CA LEU A 436 6.98 -11.31 20.82
C LEU A 436 7.61 -12.28 21.82
N ALA A 437 8.51 -13.17 21.40
CA ALA A 437 9.20 -14.09 22.31
C ALA A 437 9.95 -13.35 23.42
N TYR A 438 10.70 -12.30 23.05
CA TYR A 438 11.42 -11.46 24.00
C TYR A 438 10.47 -10.70 24.92
N PHE A 439 9.38 -10.13 24.40
CA PHE A 439 8.42 -9.40 25.23
C PHE A 439 7.71 -10.32 26.23
N MET A 440 7.33 -11.54 25.81
CA MET A 440 6.81 -12.58 26.71
C MET A 440 7.82 -12.93 27.81
N TYR A 441 9.08 -13.12 27.44
CA TYR A 441 10.17 -13.43 28.36
C TYR A 441 10.41 -12.29 29.36
N ALA A 442 10.58 -11.07 28.88
CA ALA A 442 10.94 -9.91 29.69
C ALA A 442 9.82 -9.48 30.64
N GLU A 443 8.56 -9.53 30.19
CA GLU A 443 7.40 -9.10 30.98
C GLU A 443 6.70 -10.24 31.73
N GLY A 444 7.04 -11.51 31.45
CA GLY A 444 6.43 -12.67 32.08
C GLY A 444 4.97 -12.87 31.68
N LEU A 445 4.63 -12.57 30.42
CA LEU A 445 3.26 -12.57 29.90
C LEU A 445 3.00 -13.77 28.97
N PRO A 446 1.80 -14.38 29.03
CA PRO A 446 1.39 -15.36 28.04
C PRO A 446 1.25 -14.70 26.65
N VAL A 447 1.27 -15.51 25.59
CA VAL A 447 1.34 -15.03 24.19
C VAL A 447 0.22 -14.07 23.83
N HIS A 448 -1.02 -14.35 24.29
CA HIS A 448 -2.17 -13.51 24.01
C HIS A 448 -2.06 -12.13 24.65
N ASP A 449 -1.62 -12.06 25.92
CA ASP A 449 -1.44 -10.78 26.62
C ASP A 449 -0.27 -10.00 26.05
N ALA A 450 0.85 -10.67 25.76
CA ALA A 450 2.01 -10.07 25.11
C ALA A 450 1.60 -9.40 23.79
N TRP A 451 0.81 -10.10 22.97
CA TRP A 451 0.35 -9.58 21.68
C TRP A 451 -0.59 -8.38 21.83
N ILE A 452 -1.60 -8.47 22.70
CA ILE A 452 -2.55 -7.38 22.92
C ILE A 452 -1.86 -6.16 23.53
N GLN A 453 -0.97 -6.34 24.51
CA GLN A 453 -0.23 -5.24 25.13
C GLN A 453 0.75 -4.58 24.17
N MET A 454 1.48 -5.37 23.37
CA MET A 454 2.34 -4.83 22.32
C MET A 454 1.54 -4.03 21.29
N HIS A 455 0.35 -4.51 20.93
CA HIS A 455 -0.50 -3.82 19.98
C HIS A 455 -1.11 -2.52 20.54
N ARG A 456 -1.70 -2.59 21.73
CA ARG A 456 -2.46 -1.49 22.34
C ARG A 456 -1.58 -0.52 23.10
N ASN A 457 -0.77 -1.03 24.02
CA ASN A 457 -0.01 -0.20 24.96
C ASN A 457 1.28 0.31 24.32
N LYS A 458 1.97 -0.54 23.55
CA LYS A 458 3.20 -0.16 22.85
C LYS A 458 2.96 0.42 21.45
N GLY A 459 1.71 0.42 20.98
CA GLY A 459 1.36 1.01 19.69
C GLY A 459 1.98 0.30 18.48
N ARG A 460 2.44 -0.95 18.64
CA ARG A 460 3.11 -1.70 17.57
C ARG A 460 2.09 -2.44 16.71
N ASN A 461 2.36 -2.51 15.41
CA ASN A 461 1.63 -3.38 14.51
C ASN A 461 2.50 -4.61 14.22
N PHE A 462 1.88 -5.79 14.16
CA PHE A 462 2.58 -7.05 13.93
C PHE A 462 1.92 -7.80 12.80
N PHE A 463 2.75 -8.51 12.06
CA PHE A 463 2.32 -9.61 11.23
C PHE A 463 2.97 -10.88 11.76
N ALA A 464 2.18 -11.74 12.41
CA ALA A 464 2.64 -13.06 12.80
C ALA A 464 2.17 -14.07 11.76
N TYR A 465 3.05 -14.97 11.35
CA TYR A 465 2.61 -16.10 10.55
C TYR A 465 1.83 -17.08 11.45
N PRO A 466 0.86 -17.83 10.92
CA PRO A 466 0.19 -18.88 11.70
C PRO A 466 1.17 -19.87 12.36
N SER A 467 2.33 -20.13 11.74
CA SER A 467 3.43 -20.91 12.30
C SER A 467 4.04 -20.28 13.55
N ASP A 468 4.27 -18.96 13.55
CA ASP A 468 4.80 -18.25 14.71
C ASP A 468 3.83 -18.29 15.89
N VAL A 469 2.54 -18.12 15.62
CA VAL A 469 1.49 -18.22 16.65
C VAL A 469 1.48 -19.61 17.26
N ALA A 470 1.51 -20.66 16.42
CA ALA A 470 1.55 -22.03 16.88
C ALA A 470 2.82 -22.33 17.70
N LEU A 471 3.98 -21.86 17.21
CA LEU A 471 5.26 -22.03 17.90
C LEU A 471 5.23 -21.36 19.28
N LEU A 472 4.96 -20.05 19.35
CA LEU A 472 4.93 -19.28 20.59
C LEU A 472 3.93 -19.85 21.60
N THR A 473 2.75 -20.29 21.13
CA THR A 473 1.75 -20.92 22.00
C THR A 473 2.27 -22.25 22.57
N SER A 474 2.98 -23.04 21.77
CA SER A 474 3.54 -24.33 22.21
C SER A 474 4.70 -24.18 23.20
N ILE A 475 5.56 -23.17 23.03
CA ILE A 475 6.74 -22.94 23.88
C ILE A 475 6.47 -21.96 25.02
N GLN A 476 5.27 -21.35 25.09
CA GLN A 476 4.88 -20.40 26.13
C GLN A 476 5.18 -20.90 27.55
N PRO A 477 4.87 -22.16 27.96
CA PRO A 477 5.17 -22.62 29.31
C PRO A 477 6.67 -22.53 29.64
N ARG A 478 7.53 -22.81 28.66
CA ARG A 478 8.98 -22.71 28.81
C ARG A 478 9.44 -21.25 28.89
N ILE A 479 8.94 -20.38 28.00
CA ILE A 479 9.26 -18.94 28.04
C ILE A 479 8.93 -18.36 29.41
N LEU A 480 7.76 -18.69 29.95
CA LEU A 480 7.30 -18.21 31.25
C LEU A 480 8.12 -18.79 32.40
N GLN A 481 8.46 -20.07 32.40
CA GLN A 481 9.31 -20.67 33.46
C GLN A 481 10.70 -20.04 33.54
N GLU A 482 11.28 -19.68 32.39
CA GLU A 482 12.60 -19.05 32.33
C GLU A 482 12.56 -17.52 32.51
N SER A 483 11.36 -16.92 32.49
CA SER A 483 11.17 -15.48 32.66
C SER A 483 11.58 -15.02 34.07
N PRO A 484 12.30 -13.90 34.20
CA PRO A 484 12.66 -13.31 35.48
C PRO A 484 11.48 -12.66 36.22
N ARG A 485 10.36 -12.39 35.54
CA ARG A 485 9.18 -11.70 36.10
C ARG A 485 7.98 -12.62 36.34
N PHE A 486 8.01 -13.85 35.83
CA PHE A 486 6.93 -14.81 36.03
C PHE A 486 7.11 -15.59 37.33
N SER A 487 6.10 -15.54 38.20
CA SER A 487 6.11 -16.21 39.52
C SER A 487 4.94 -17.16 39.74
N GLN A 488 4.08 -17.35 38.74
CA GLN A 488 2.86 -18.15 38.84
C GLN A 488 3.10 -19.61 38.36
N SER A 489 2.11 -20.47 38.57
CA SER A 489 2.13 -21.83 38.03
C SER A 489 1.75 -21.84 36.55
N VAL A 490 2.59 -22.40 35.68
CA VAL A 490 2.27 -22.60 34.26
C VAL A 490 1.10 -23.57 34.03
N PHE A 491 0.75 -24.38 35.01
CA PHE A 491 -0.39 -25.30 34.91
C PHE A 491 -1.75 -24.59 34.90
N ASN A 492 -1.79 -23.31 35.29
CA ASN A 492 -3.02 -22.51 35.36
C ASN A 492 -3.19 -21.57 34.16
N LEU A 493 -2.41 -21.75 33.07
CA LEU A 493 -2.52 -20.91 31.88
C LEU A 493 -3.84 -21.21 31.15
N SER A 494 -4.77 -20.26 31.15
CA SER A 494 -5.98 -20.32 30.35
C SER A 494 -5.79 -19.56 29.03
N GLU A 495 -5.96 -20.23 27.91
CA GLU A 495 -5.94 -19.58 26.59
C GLU A 495 -7.30 -18.97 26.27
N PRO A 496 -7.37 -17.71 25.83
CA PRO A 496 -8.64 -17.10 25.46
C PRO A 496 -9.16 -17.71 24.14
N ARG A 497 -10.48 -17.90 24.06
CA ARG A 497 -11.14 -18.54 22.90
C ARG A 497 -10.97 -17.75 21.60
N TRP A 498 -10.64 -16.48 21.69
CA TRP A 498 -10.42 -15.65 20.52
C TRP A 498 -9.12 -15.99 19.78
N LEU A 499 -8.10 -16.52 20.48
CA LEU A 499 -6.77 -16.79 19.91
C LEU A 499 -6.82 -17.94 18.90
N SER A 500 -7.60 -18.99 19.18
CA SER A 500 -7.80 -20.09 18.22
C SER A 500 -8.63 -19.72 16.98
N LYS A 501 -9.23 -18.52 16.96
CA LYS A 501 -10.07 -18.02 15.86
C LYS A 501 -9.36 -17.01 14.95
N ILE A 502 -8.12 -16.62 15.26
CA ILE A 502 -7.34 -15.74 14.38
C ILE A 502 -6.68 -16.56 13.27
N ASP A 503 -6.69 -16.05 12.04
CA ASP A 503 -6.06 -16.66 10.86
C ASP A 503 -4.59 -16.21 10.68
N GLY A 504 -3.94 -15.84 11.78
CA GLY A 504 -2.55 -15.39 11.85
C GLY A 504 -2.37 -13.95 12.33
N SER A 505 -3.39 -13.08 12.19
CA SER A 505 -3.19 -11.66 12.48
C SER A 505 -4.39 -10.95 13.10
N LEU A 506 -4.11 -9.82 13.75
CA LEU A 506 -5.13 -8.88 14.24
C LEU A 506 -5.70 -8.06 13.07
N PRO A 507 -6.91 -7.48 13.19
CA PRO A 507 -7.34 -6.42 12.28
C PRO A 507 -6.31 -5.28 12.27
N SER A 508 -6.10 -4.68 11.11
CA SER A 508 -5.06 -3.67 10.92
C SER A 508 -5.52 -2.33 11.47
N ARG A 509 -4.80 -1.78 12.44
CA ARG A 509 -5.04 -0.42 12.94
C ARG A 509 -4.58 0.60 11.89
N ILE A 510 -5.53 1.26 11.24
CA ILE A 510 -5.27 2.27 10.21
C ILE A 510 -5.12 3.65 10.86
N LEU A 511 -6.08 4.01 11.72
CA LEU A 511 -6.04 5.19 12.59
C LEU A 511 -6.26 4.73 14.04
N PRO A 512 -5.93 5.55 15.06
CA PRO A 512 -6.10 5.16 16.47
C PRO A 512 -7.51 4.64 16.83
N TYR A 513 -8.53 5.11 16.11
CA TYR A 513 -9.95 4.78 16.31
C TYR A 513 -10.56 3.96 15.15
N MET A 514 -9.77 3.53 14.16
CA MET A 514 -10.28 2.83 12.97
C MET A 514 -9.41 1.63 12.59
N TYR A 515 -10.06 0.47 12.54
CA TYR A 515 -9.46 -0.80 12.17
C TYR A 515 -10.01 -1.30 10.83
N LEU A 516 -9.14 -1.85 9.98
CA LEU A 516 -9.50 -2.55 8.75
C LEU A 516 -9.37 -4.07 8.96
N GLY A 517 -10.45 -4.82 8.72
CA GLY A 517 -10.45 -6.27 8.90
C GLY A 517 -11.26 -7.04 7.87
N ASN A 518 -11.35 -8.35 8.11
CA ASN A 518 -12.11 -9.31 7.33
C ASN A 518 -13.35 -9.79 8.13
N LEU A 519 -14.14 -10.67 7.52
CA LEU A 519 -15.33 -11.23 8.17
C LEU A 519 -14.99 -12.13 9.38
N GLY A 520 -13.82 -12.76 9.39
CA GLY A 520 -13.33 -13.54 10.53
C GLY A 520 -13.12 -12.67 11.77
N HIS A 521 -12.43 -11.53 11.61
CA HIS A 521 -12.25 -10.54 12.69
C HIS A 521 -13.60 -10.06 13.24
N ALA A 522 -14.53 -9.73 12.35
CA ALA A 522 -15.86 -9.24 12.72
C ALA A 522 -16.69 -10.29 13.48
N ASN A 523 -16.44 -11.59 13.26
CA ASN A 523 -17.06 -12.69 13.98
C ASN A 523 -16.27 -13.18 15.21
N ASN A 524 -15.30 -12.39 15.68
CA ASN A 524 -14.52 -12.66 16.89
C ASN A 524 -14.73 -11.59 17.97
N PRO A 525 -15.93 -11.50 18.59
CA PRO A 525 -16.30 -10.40 19.49
C PRO A 525 -15.43 -10.29 20.75
N GLU A 526 -14.90 -11.40 21.25
CA GLU A 526 -13.96 -11.40 22.38
C GLU A 526 -12.67 -10.67 21.99
N LEU A 527 -12.10 -10.94 20.80
CA LEU A 527 -10.96 -10.19 20.29
C LEU A 527 -11.28 -8.70 20.11
N LEU A 528 -12.44 -8.37 19.54
CA LEU A 528 -12.83 -6.96 19.34
C LEU A 528 -12.83 -6.20 20.67
N ARG A 529 -13.36 -6.82 21.73
CA ARG A 529 -13.34 -6.25 23.08
C ARG A 529 -11.92 -6.08 23.61
N GLU A 530 -11.05 -7.08 23.45
CA GLU A 530 -9.63 -6.97 23.87
C GLU A 530 -8.91 -5.82 23.16
N LEU A 531 -9.27 -5.54 21.89
CA LEU A 531 -8.74 -4.45 21.09
C LEU A 531 -9.38 -3.07 21.39
N GLY A 532 -10.41 -3.00 22.23
CA GLY A 532 -11.16 -1.76 22.49
C GLY A 532 -12.04 -1.33 21.30
N ILE A 533 -12.38 -2.25 20.41
CA ILE A 533 -13.30 -2.01 19.30
C ILE A 533 -14.73 -2.10 19.83
N THR A 534 -15.47 -1.00 19.71
CA THR A 534 -16.83 -0.87 20.25
C THR A 534 -17.88 -0.75 19.14
N ARG A 535 -17.47 -0.52 17.90
CA ARG A 535 -18.35 -0.39 16.73
C ARG A 535 -17.91 -1.27 15.57
N ILE A 536 -18.88 -1.74 14.78
CA ILE A 536 -18.63 -2.55 13.58
C ILE A 536 -19.37 -1.96 12.39
N LEU A 537 -18.61 -1.64 11.33
CA LEU A 537 -19.10 -1.23 10.03
C LEU A 537 -18.91 -2.37 9.02
N SER A 538 -20.01 -3.00 8.67
CA SER A 538 -20.09 -4.08 7.70
C SER A 538 -20.39 -3.55 6.30
N VAL A 539 -19.50 -3.77 5.34
CA VAL A 539 -19.65 -3.29 3.96
C VAL A 539 -19.94 -4.46 3.02
N GLY A 540 -21.22 -4.65 2.70
CA GLY A 540 -21.72 -5.68 1.79
C GLY A 540 -21.59 -7.12 2.29
N GLU A 541 -21.28 -7.33 3.58
CA GLU A 541 -21.15 -8.66 4.19
C GLU A 541 -21.71 -8.68 5.60
N SER A 542 -22.71 -9.52 5.83
CA SER A 542 -23.39 -9.66 7.13
C SER A 542 -22.56 -10.40 8.17
N LEU A 543 -22.66 -9.94 9.42
CA LEU A 543 -22.21 -10.67 10.60
C LEU A 543 -23.00 -11.97 10.75
N SER A 544 -22.34 -13.02 11.26
CA SER A 544 -22.98 -14.29 11.60
C SER A 544 -23.24 -14.44 13.10
N TRP A 545 -23.44 -13.31 13.82
CA TRP A 545 -23.71 -13.34 15.25
C TRP A 545 -25.15 -13.79 15.51
N GLU A 546 -25.30 -14.90 16.23
CA GLU A 546 -26.61 -15.35 16.70
C GLU A 546 -27.24 -14.33 17.67
N GLU A 547 -28.57 -14.28 17.69
CA GLU A 547 -29.31 -13.30 18.51
C GLU A 547 -29.04 -13.49 20.02
N GLY A 548 -28.83 -14.73 20.46
CA GLY A 548 -28.42 -15.04 21.82
C GLY A 548 -27.02 -14.51 22.16
N LEU A 549 -26.10 -14.53 21.19
CA LEU A 549 -24.75 -13.99 21.35
C LEU A 549 -24.77 -12.47 21.43
N LYS A 550 -25.54 -11.78 20.58
CA LYS A 550 -25.71 -10.32 20.63
C LYS A 550 -26.22 -9.86 21.99
N LYS A 551 -27.26 -10.54 22.51
CA LYS A 551 -27.81 -10.28 23.85
C LYS A 551 -26.78 -10.52 24.94
N LYS A 552 -26.03 -11.63 24.86
CA LYS A 552 -24.98 -11.97 25.84
C LYS A 552 -23.84 -10.94 25.84
N LEU A 553 -23.47 -10.43 24.68
CA LEU A 553 -22.41 -9.42 24.54
C LEU A 553 -22.85 -8.02 24.96
N ALA A 554 -24.16 -7.79 25.12
CA ALA A 554 -24.75 -6.48 25.38
C ALA A 554 -24.27 -5.40 24.38
N TRP A 555 -24.08 -5.78 23.11
CA TRP A 555 -23.59 -4.88 22.08
C TRP A 555 -24.73 -3.93 21.64
N PRO A 556 -24.57 -2.60 21.74
CA PRO A 556 -25.64 -1.67 21.36
C PRO A 556 -25.94 -1.76 19.85
N SER A 557 -27.22 -1.67 19.47
CA SER A 557 -27.60 -1.81 18.05
C SER A 557 -27.09 -0.64 17.20
N GLU A 558 -27.01 0.54 17.80
CA GLU A 558 -26.43 1.75 17.23
C GLU A 558 -24.92 1.65 16.97
N ASN A 559 -24.25 0.64 17.52
CA ASN A 559 -22.84 0.35 17.28
C ASN A 559 -22.61 -0.67 16.15
N LEU A 560 -23.67 -1.05 15.43
CA LEU A 560 -23.61 -1.92 14.27
C LEU A 560 -24.18 -1.19 13.07
N LEU A 561 -23.36 -0.98 12.04
CA LEU A 561 -23.78 -0.37 10.79
C LEU A 561 -23.57 -1.35 9.63
N MET A 562 -24.66 -1.62 8.90
CA MET A 562 -24.62 -2.38 7.65
C MET A 562 -24.81 -1.44 6.46
N VAL A 563 -23.85 -1.48 5.53
CA VAL A 563 -24.02 -1.00 4.17
C VAL A 563 -24.46 -2.18 3.31
N ASP A 564 -25.76 -2.22 3.01
CA ASP A 564 -26.38 -3.25 2.20
C ASP A 564 -26.31 -2.92 0.71
N ARG A 565 -26.57 -3.93 -0.15
CA ARG A 565 -26.63 -3.78 -1.62
C ARG A 565 -25.36 -3.22 -2.29
N VAL A 566 -24.18 -3.41 -1.69
CA VAL A 566 -22.88 -3.12 -2.34
C VAL A 566 -22.07 -4.40 -2.47
N GLN A 567 -21.93 -4.89 -3.70
CA GLN A 567 -21.07 -6.00 -4.05
C GLN A 567 -19.71 -5.51 -4.56
N ASP A 568 -18.69 -6.38 -4.51
CA ASP A 568 -17.36 -6.11 -5.06
C ASP A 568 -17.29 -6.50 -6.56
N ASN A 569 -18.22 -5.96 -7.34
CA ASN A 569 -18.52 -6.44 -8.69
C ASN A 569 -18.18 -5.43 -9.81
N GLY A 570 -17.63 -4.25 -9.47
CA GLY A 570 -17.32 -3.20 -10.42
C GLY A 570 -18.53 -2.42 -10.95
N VAL A 571 -19.73 -2.69 -10.44
CA VAL A 571 -21.00 -2.09 -10.89
C VAL A 571 -21.72 -1.34 -9.78
N ASP A 572 -21.68 -1.82 -8.54
CA ASP A 572 -22.37 -1.14 -7.45
C ASP A 572 -21.55 0.09 -7.00
N PRO A 573 -22.16 1.28 -6.84
CA PRO A 573 -21.48 2.44 -6.27
C PRO A 573 -21.31 2.28 -4.77
N LEU A 574 -20.20 2.79 -4.22
CA LEU A 574 -20.01 2.90 -2.77
C LEU A 574 -19.93 4.36 -2.31
N TRP A 575 -19.60 5.28 -3.23
CA TRP A 575 -19.58 6.73 -3.00
C TRP A 575 -20.73 7.26 -2.14
N VAL A 576 -21.97 6.85 -2.44
CA VAL A 576 -23.19 7.38 -1.83
C VAL A 576 -23.27 7.09 -0.33
N GLU A 577 -22.49 6.12 0.16
CA GLU A 577 -22.46 5.72 1.56
C GLU A 577 -21.30 6.36 2.33
N PHE A 578 -20.36 7.04 1.66
CA PHE A 578 -19.14 7.59 2.29
C PHE A 578 -19.48 8.48 3.49
N GLU A 579 -20.33 9.50 3.34
CA GLU A 579 -20.67 10.38 4.46
C GLU A 579 -21.30 9.64 5.64
N ARG A 580 -22.19 8.66 5.37
CA ARG A 580 -22.86 7.88 6.40
C ARG A 580 -21.87 6.99 7.16
N CYS A 581 -20.96 6.36 6.44
CA CYS A 581 -19.90 5.53 7.01
C CYS A 581 -18.93 6.36 7.85
N LEU A 582 -18.47 7.49 7.33
CA LEU A 582 -17.50 8.37 8.00
C LEU A 582 -18.10 8.97 9.28
N LYS A 583 -19.38 9.41 9.26
CA LYS A 583 -20.09 9.84 10.48
C LYS A 583 -20.18 8.75 11.54
N PHE A 584 -20.38 7.50 11.13
CA PHE A 584 -20.42 6.37 12.05
C PHE A 584 -19.06 6.06 12.67
N ILE A 585 -17.98 6.17 11.89
CA ILE A 585 -16.60 6.00 12.37
C ILE A 585 -16.26 7.13 13.36
N GLU A 586 -16.59 8.38 13.03
CA GLU A 586 -16.38 9.56 13.89
C GLU A 586 -17.11 9.41 15.23
N ALA A 587 -18.33 8.88 15.24
CA ALA A 587 -19.04 8.63 16.49
C ALA A 587 -18.29 7.64 17.40
N GLY A 588 -17.64 6.61 16.83
CA GLY A 588 -16.79 5.69 17.61
C GLY A 588 -15.57 6.40 18.23
N LYS A 589 -14.94 7.29 17.47
CA LYS A 589 -13.82 8.12 17.93
C LYS A 589 -14.24 9.04 19.08
N VAL A 590 -15.38 9.70 18.97
CA VAL A 590 -15.93 10.60 20.01
C VAL A 590 -16.26 9.82 21.30
N ASP A 591 -16.76 8.59 21.17
CA ASP A 591 -17.04 7.70 22.31
C ASP A 591 -15.75 7.17 23.00
N GLY A 592 -14.56 7.46 22.44
CA GLY A 592 -13.28 6.94 22.93
C GLY A 592 -13.04 5.46 22.60
N GLY A 593 -13.84 4.87 21.72
CA GLY A 593 -13.68 3.51 21.22
C GLY A 593 -13.10 3.47 19.80
N ALA A 594 -12.95 2.26 19.27
CA ALA A 594 -12.56 2.06 17.87
C ALA A 594 -13.67 1.41 17.04
N THR A 595 -13.68 1.73 15.74
CA THR A 595 -14.58 1.14 14.75
C THR A 595 -13.82 0.12 13.90
N LEU A 596 -14.32 -1.10 13.82
CA LEU A 596 -13.88 -2.09 12.83
C LEU A 596 -14.67 -1.89 11.52
N VAL A 597 -13.97 -1.57 10.44
CA VAL A 597 -14.51 -1.57 9.09
C VAL A 597 -14.12 -2.88 8.40
N HIS A 598 -15.10 -3.66 7.96
CA HIS A 598 -14.83 -4.95 7.32
C HIS A 598 -15.73 -5.22 6.12
N CYS A 599 -15.23 -6.10 5.26
CA CYS A 599 -16.03 -6.80 4.26
C CYS A 599 -15.72 -8.29 4.38
N ARG A 600 -15.62 -9.02 3.26
CA ARG A 600 -15.35 -10.46 3.29
C ARG A 600 -13.91 -10.73 3.66
N VAL A 601 -13.00 -10.14 2.88
CA VAL A 601 -11.54 -10.33 2.96
C VAL A 601 -10.82 -9.10 3.53
N GLY A 602 -11.44 -7.92 3.44
CA GLY A 602 -10.80 -6.67 3.85
C GLY A 602 -9.83 -6.08 2.81
N VAL A 603 -10.14 -6.27 1.52
CA VAL A 603 -9.28 -5.89 0.37
C VAL A 603 -9.83 -4.71 -0.43
N SER A 604 -11.13 -4.69 -0.72
CA SER A 604 -11.75 -3.77 -1.69
C SER A 604 -12.77 -2.84 -1.04
N ARG A 605 -14.00 -3.32 -0.77
CA ARG A 605 -15.12 -2.55 -0.18
C ARG A 605 -14.75 -1.82 1.12
N SER A 606 -14.29 -2.53 2.15
CA SER A 606 -13.92 -1.90 3.43
C SER A 606 -12.66 -1.05 3.33
N ALA A 607 -11.68 -1.45 2.52
CA ALA A 607 -10.48 -0.65 2.28
C ALA A 607 -10.83 0.70 1.63
N THR A 608 -11.83 0.73 0.73
CA THR A 608 -12.34 1.95 0.10
C THR A 608 -12.85 2.94 1.14
N ILE A 609 -13.65 2.47 2.11
CA ILE A 609 -14.14 3.32 3.22
C ILE A 609 -12.98 3.80 4.10
N CYS A 610 -12.01 2.95 4.43
CA CYS A 610 -10.85 3.35 5.22
C CYS A 610 -10.00 4.41 4.49
N ILE A 611 -9.83 4.31 3.17
CA ILE A 611 -9.13 5.34 2.38
C ILE A 611 -9.92 6.65 2.42
N ALA A 612 -11.24 6.60 2.21
CA ALA A 612 -12.09 7.79 2.27
C ALA A 612 -12.03 8.51 3.63
N GLU A 613 -12.00 7.75 4.74
CA GLU A 613 -11.82 8.30 6.08
C GLU A 613 -10.42 8.89 6.29
N VAL A 614 -9.36 8.26 5.78
CA VAL A 614 -8.00 8.82 5.84
C VAL A 614 -7.89 10.13 5.05
N MET A 615 -8.52 10.22 3.87
CA MET A 615 -8.60 11.48 3.10
C MET A 615 -9.38 12.56 3.87
N ASN A 616 -10.44 12.17 4.57
CA ASN A 616 -11.26 13.05 5.39
C ASN A 616 -10.51 13.59 6.61
N GLU A 617 -9.95 12.71 7.44
CA GLU A 617 -9.30 13.05 8.70
C GLU A 617 -7.95 13.76 8.49
N LEU A 618 -7.12 13.26 7.56
CA LEU A 618 -5.75 13.76 7.38
C LEU A 618 -5.61 14.77 6.24
N GLY A 619 -6.69 15.02 5.48
CA GLY A 619 -6.65 15.94 4.34
C GLY A 619 -5.77 15.49 3.18
N LEU A 620 -5.46 14.20 3.07
CA LEU A 620 -4.59 13.65 2.04
C LEU A 620 -5.33 13.51 0.70
N SER A 621 -4.58 13.66 -0.41
CA SER A 621 -5.02 13.27 -1.75
C SER A 621 -5.25 11.75 -1.83
N PHE A 622 -5.99 11.28 -2.83
CA PHE A 622 -6.23 9.85 -2.99
C PHE A 622 -4.92 9.03 -3.09
N PRO A 623 -3.92 9.39 -3.93
CA PRO A 623 -2.65 8.64 -4.00
C PRO A 623 -1.97 8.46 -2.65
N ARG A 624 -1.89 9.53 -1.86
CA ARG A 624 -1.24 9.50 -0.54
C ARG A 624 -2.05 8.68 0.47
N ALA A 625 -3.37 8.85 0.50
CA ALA A 625 -4.24 8.08 1.37
C ALA A 625 -4.23 6.58 1.03
N TYR A 626 -4.15 6.23 -0.26
CA TYR A 626 -3.98 4.85 -0.72
C TYR A 626 -2.69 4.24 -0.15
N CYS A 627 -1.54 4.90 -0.32
CA CYS A 627 -0.26 4.45 0.24
C CYS A 627 -0.29 4.36 1.77
N PHE A 628 -0.91 5.32 2.46
CA PHE A 628 -1.07 5.32 3.92
C PHE A 628 -1.82 4.08 4.43
N VAL A 629 -2.96 3.76 3.82
CA VAL A 629 -3.77 2.59 4.21
C VAL A 629 -3.07 1.30 3.82
N ARG A 630 -2.43 1.27 2.64
CA ARG A 630 -1.73 0.10 2.11
C ARG A 630 -0.57 -0.29 3.02
N ALA A 631 0.28 0.66 3.41
CA ALA A 631 1.40 0.44 4.33
C ALA A 631 0.95 -0.11 5.69
N ARG A 632 -0.26 0.22 6.14
CA ARG A 632 -0.84 -0.25 7.41
C ARG A 632 -1.58 -1.59 7.31
N ARG A 633 -1.87 -2.07 6.11
CA ARG A 633 -2.53 -3.36 5.87
C ARG A 633 -1.49 -4.45 5.64
N LEU A 634 -0.81 -4.84 6.72
CA LEU A 634 0.41 -5.65 6.71
C LEU A 634 0.29 -7.03 6.05
N ASN A 635 -0.88 -7.67 6.12
CA ASN A 635 -1.02 -9.10 5.82
C ASN A 635 -1.70 -9.35 4.47
N VAL A 636 -2.31 -8.31 3.91
CA VAL A 636 -3.21 -8.42 2.76
C VAL A 636 -3.12 -7.15 1.95
N ILE A 637 -2.83 -7.27 0.66
CA ILE A 637 -2.79 -6.11 -0.24
C ILE A 637 -4.20 -5.52 -0.37
N ILE A 638 -4.33 -4.21 -0.15
CA ILE A 638 -5.57 -3.51 -0.49
C ILE A 638 -5.66 -3.36 -2.01
N GLN A 639 -6.81 -3.71 -2.56
CA GLN A 639 -7.09 -3.62 -3.98
C GLN A 639 -8.57 -3.32 -4.24
N PRO A 640 -9.01 -2.08 -3.93
CA PRO A 640 -10.26 -1.55 -4.47
C PRO A 640 -10.35 -1.82 -5.97
N HIS A 641 -11.52 -2.18 -6.47
CA HIS A 641 -11.70 -2.35 -7.90
C HIS A 641 -11.74 -1.01 -8.63
N LEU A 642 -11.59 -1.01 -9.96
CA LEU A 642 -11.43 0.20 -10.77
C LEU A 642 -12.46 1.30 -10.45
N ARG A 643 -13.74 0.92 -10.35
CA ARG A 643 -14.81 1.87 -10.05
C ARG A 643 -14.70 2.53 -8.66
N PHE A 644 -14.30 1.78 -7.63
CA PHE A 644 -14.12 2.36 -6.28
C PHE A 644 -12.91 3.28 -6.24
N THR A 645 -11.82 2.93 -6.90
CA THR A 645 -10.65 3.84 -7.04
C THR A 645 -11.05 5.12 -7.76
N TYR A 646 -11.85 5.02 -8.83
CA TYR A 646 -12.36 6.19 -9.56
C TYR A 646 -13.31 7.03 -8.68
N GLU A 647 -14.19 6.39 -7.92
CA GLU A 647 -15.05 7.06 -6.93
C GLU A 647 -14.23 7.74 -5.83
N LEU A 648 -13.09 7.19 -5.40
CA LEU A 648 -12.20 7.86 -4.46
C LEU A 648 -11.49 9.08 -5.07
N LEU A 649 -11.15 9.08 -6.36
CA LEU A 649 -10.69 10.31 -7.02
C LEU A 649 -11.78 11.37 -7.06
N LYS A 650 -13.03 11.00 -7.36
CA LYS A 650 -14.18 11.91 -7.20
C LYS A 650 -14.28 12.44 -5.76
N TRP A 651 -13.81 11.70 -4.77
CA TRP A 651 -13.95 12.02 -3.32
C TRP A 651 -13.03 13.14 -2.97
N GLU A 652 -11.82 13.08 -3.50
CA GLU A 652 -10.89 14.20 -3.47
C GLU A 652 -11.52 15.47 -4.05
N GLU A 653 -12.18 15.40 -5.21
CA GLU A 653 -12.83 16.58 -5.82
C GLU A 653 -13.91 17.16 -4.92
N TYR A 654 -14.79 16.31 -4.40
CA TYR A 654 -15.87 16.71 -3.50
C TYR A 654 -15.36 17.29 -2.18
N GLN A 655 -14.31 16.69 -1.59
CA GLN A 655 -13.72 17.20 -0.36
C GLN A 655 -13.06 18.58 -0.56
N ARG A 656 -12.34 18.79 -1.67
CA ARG A 656 -11.79 20.10 -2.02
C ARG A 656 -12.89 21.15 -2.17
N GLN A 657 -13.96 20.82 -2.90
CA GLN A 657 -15.13 21.70 -3.03
C GLN A 657 -15.73 22.07 -1.67
N ARG A 658 -15.92 21.09 -0.78
CA ARG A 658 -16.42 21.35 0.59
C ARG A 658 -15.51 22.24 1.42
N ARG A 659 -14.20 22.15 1.20
CA ARG A 659 -13.18 22.97 1.88
C ARG A 659 -12.99 24.34 1.20
N ASN A 660 -13.73 24.65 0.12
CA ASN A 660 -13.52 25.83 -0.73
C ASN A 660 -12.09 25.93 -1.30
N GLU A 661 -11.47 24.77 -1.56
CA GLU A 661 -10.17 24.68 -2.22
C GLU A 661 -10.33 24.53 -3.73
N PRO A 662 -9.39 25.06 -4.54
CA PRO A 662 -9.42 24.84 -5.97
C PRO A 662 -9.29 23.34 -6.27
N LEU A 663 -10.06 22.88 -7.26
CA LEU A 663 -9.91 21.52 -7.77
C LEU A 663 -8.53 21.41 -8.39
N ARG A 664 -7.70 20.49 -7.88
CA ARG A 664 -6.40 20.17 -8.45
C ARG A 664 -6.01 18.76 -8.01
N ARG A 665 -6.07 17.78 -8.91
CA ARG A 665 -5.64 16.42 -8.63
C ARG A 665 -4.12 16.34 -8.58
N GLU A 666 -3.60 15.57 -7.63
CA GLU A 666 -2.15 15.32 -7.55
C GLU A 666 -1.68 14.44 -8.70
N LEU A 667 -2.44 13.40 -9.06
CA LEU A 667 -2.18 12.50 -10.18
C LEU A 667 -3.47 12.16 -10.91
N GLU A 668 -3.38 12.02 -12.24
CA GLU A 668 -4.51 11.66 -13.09
C GLU A 668 -4.84 10.16 -13.01
N TRP A 669 -6.08 9.80 -13.37
CA TRP A 669 -6.59 8.42 -13.34
C TRP A 669 -5.64 7.41 -13.99
N ALA A 670 -5.15 7.71 -15.20
CA ALA A 670 -4.26 6.82 -15.94
C ALA A 670 -2.95 6.55 -15.19
N THR A 671 -2.36 7.60 -14.60
CA THR A 671 -1.13 7.50 -13.80
C THR A 671 -1.39 6.71 -12.52
N VAL A 672 -2.45 7.07 -11.77
CA VAL A 672 -2.85 6.37 -10.55
C VAL A 672 -3.05 4.88 -10.79
N ALA A 673 -3.81 4.53 -11.84
CA ALA A 673 -4.07 3.13 -12.16
C ALA A 673 -2.78 2.38 -12.54
N ARG A 674 -1.89 3.02 -13.31
CA ARG A 674 -0.60 2.44 -13.67
C ARG A 674 0.27 2.19 -12.44
N GLU A 675 0.38 3.15 -11.53
CA GLU A 675 1.18 2.98 -10.30
C GLU A 675 0.60 1.87 -9.41
N ILE A 676 -0.73 1.80 -9.24
CA ILE A 676 -1.37 0.67 -8.55
C ILE A 676 -1.07 -0.67 -9.24
N ALA A 677 -1.05 -0.72 -10.56
CA ALA A 677 -0.70 -1.94 -11.29
C ALA A 677 0.76 -2.35 -11.06
N LEU A 678 1.69 -1.39 -11.08
CA LEU A 678 3.12 -1.62 -10.85
C LEU A 678 3.40 -2.12 -9.43
N MET A 679 2.78 -1.51 -8.42
CA MET A 679 2.90 -1.97 -7.02
C MET A 679 2.39 -3.39 -6.81
N ASN A 680 1.41 -3.83 -7.60
CA ASN A 680 0.78 -5.15 -7.47
C ASN A 680 1.46 -6.23 -8.32
N LYS A 681 2.30 -5.84 -9.28
CA LYS A 681 2.99 -6.76 -10.20
C LYS A 681 3.81 -7.86 -9.50
N PRO A 682 4.50 -7.63 -8.36
CA PRO A 682 5.21 -8.70 -7.67
C PRO A 682 4.29 -9.82 -7.14
N TYR A 683 3.04 -9.50 -6.83
CA TYR A 683 2.06 -10.40 -6.22
C TYR A 683 1.15 -11.07 -7.23
N SER A 684 1.37 -10.80 -8.51
CA SER A 684 0.46 -11.16 -9.58
C SER A 684 0.85 -12.44 -10.34
N LYS A 685 1.66 -13.30 -9.74
CA LYS A 685 2.20 -14.53 -10.35
C LYS A 685 1.41 -15.77 -9.98
#